data_AF-A0A0F8VFQ3-F1
#
_entry.id   AF-A0A0F8VFQ3-F1
#
_cell.length_a   1.000
_cell.length_b   1.000
_cell.length_c   1.000
_cell.angle_alpha   90.00
_cell.angle_beta   90.00
_cell.angle_gamma   90.00
#
_symmetry.space_group_name_H-M   'P 1'
#
loop_
_entity.id
_entity.type
_entity.pdbx_description
1 polymer ?
#
loop_
_entity_poly.entity_id
_entity_poly.type
_entity_poly.pdbx_seq_one_letter_code
_entity_poly.pdbx_strand_id
1 'polypeptide(L)'
;MSKNKSTQILDADEQDVKRVGYNFQLETKILLEILNIKKDDMREFQKDISLKWDEFNKNNKNKVIKRTFTTFFYDNFHHFFGYFLQNFFGFDENSIKLTKKEKISDDLLILEYDYTLTSVEDKHLKDNSKKFDNQLYEGVSSPMRYLYFLVRHLGMIIRKTIQEKTFILLDALTIQKGEKNNILNFMILIKDSKDEVFHSYYQMVLYYFLRPFEEIPEKYFRKLLEGREKLYQLALEKYPFAKEKLVDLLYYFYKKCTILQSFSPLLDFFNFVGARVEDSLFSKVDIIKKEYLINMDEYSDTKKNVIIEFFDYLDKKSTLYSTFQANNLPSPQSQLNLFLLYMKYYLGSGLEVLEVGDLLFLPKIFKTTLNGYNNNVDDVIGTNSINNIQNFLNFLYALSNIEYINLFFRKIFKKNISQLNYGFFKTFLRSFNSNFMLKINQKNEALLENPENSPLSFNLLVENMCRILYVLIEKIFLKEDPNDASKNFIDPRSRYIGKNIALRVLELFVFQDINYSDDIWPDYVISLNKDNIKKEVKEPFNLSIPSTSFYTDEELTQIMLTYNIESCSDQQYFEEWLIHEIIIPLNDLILNIKNSVDDPANDIEVYEKLSEFFLKDVEDKEMVKDYRFICQQLAPFWKTLERSK
;
A
#
# COMPACT_ATOMS: atom_id res chain seq x y z
N MET A 1 -33.51 15.93 -23.58
CA MET A 1 -33.00 14.96 -22.59
C MET A 1 -31.78 15.58 -21.93
N SER A 2 -31.89 16.00 -20.66
CA SER A 2 -30.74 16.57 -19.94
C SER A 2 -29.68 15.49 -19.77
N LYS A 3 -28.41 15.79 -20.06
CA LYS A 3 -27.29 14.92 -19.69
C LYS A 3 -27.43 14.53 -18.21
N ASN A 4 -27.18 13.26 -17.90
CA ASN A 4 -27.22 12.78 -16.52
C ASN A 4 -26.19 13.59 -15.69
N LYS A 5 -26.54 14.03 -14.49
CA LYS A 5 -25.70 14.94 -13.68
C LYS A 5 -24.34 14.31 -13.32
N SER A 6 -24.29 12.99 -13.16
CA SER A 6 -23.06 12.22 -13.01
C SER A 6 -22.14 12.36 -14.25
N THR A 7 -22.72 12.37 -15.45
CA THR A 7 -21.98 12.56 -16.70
C THR A 7 -21.32 13.94 -16.78
N GLN A 8 -21.93 14.99 -16.23
CA GLN A 8 -21.33 16.34 -16.23
C GLN A 8 -20.14 16.46 -15.27
N ILE A 9 -20.20 15.80 -14.11
CA ILE A 9 -19.10 15.76 -13.12
C ILE A 9 -17.91 14.99 -13.69
N LEU A 10 -18.18 13.85 -14.31
CA LEU A 10 -17.18 13.02 -14.96
C LEU A 10 -16.58 13.67 -16.23
N ASP A 11 -17.39 14.41 -17.01
CA ASP A 11 -16.94 15.18 -18.19
C ASP A 11 -16.07 16.40 -17.79
N ALA A 12 -16.32 17.02 -16.63
CA ALA A 12 -15.51 18.13 -16.10
C ALA A 12 -14.13 17.65 -15.61
N ASP A 13 -14.11 16.50 -14.93
CA ASP A 13 -12.88 15.81 -14.52
C ASP A 13 -12.00 15.42 -15.74
N GLU A 14 -12.63 15.13 -16.90
CA GLU A 14 -11.95 14.79 -18.15
C GLU A 14 -11.19 15.96 -18.80
N GLN A 15 -11.74 17.19 -18.78
CA GLN A 15 -11.14 18.32 -19.50
C GLN A 15 -9.91 18.91 -18.78
N ASP A 16 -9.87 18.84 -17.45
CA ASP A 16 -8.77 19.42 -16.67
C ASP A 16 -7.64 18.43 -16.37
N VAL A 17 -7.92 17.13 -16.24
CA VAL A 17 -6.86 16.09 -16.16
C VAL A 17 -6.00 16.06 -17.43
N LYS A 18 -6.60 16.33 -18.61
CA LYS A 18 -5.87 16.45 -19.88
C LYS A 18 -4.94 17.68 -19.96
N ARG A 19 -5.13 18.70 -19.10
CA ARG A 19 -4.37 19.96 -19.15
C ARG A 19 -3.23 20.04 -18.14
N VAL A 20 -3.36 19.43 -16.96
CA VAL A 20 -2.47 19.69 -15.82
C VAL A 20 -1.78 18.43 -15.28
N GLY A 21 -2.24 17.24 -15.67
CA GLY A 21 -1.88 16.01 -14.97
C GLY A 21 -2.74 15.80 -13.72
N TYR A 22 -2.76 14.56 -13.22
CA TYR A 22 -3.60 14.15 -12.10
C TYR A 22 -3.02 14.70 -10.78
N ASN A 23 -3.87 15.25 -9.90
CA ASN A 23 -3.46 15.61 -8.53
C ASN A 23 -4.67 15.52 -7.57
N PHE A 24 -4.50 14.97 -6.37
CA PHE A 24 -5.54 14.99 -5.32
C PHE A 24 -6.02 16.40 -4.96
N GLN A 25 -5.14 17.39 -4.99
CA GLN A 25 -5.48 18.81 -4.83
C GLN A 25 -6.35 19.33 -5.99
N LEU A 26 -6.24 18.74 -7.19
CA LEU A 26 -7.02 19.10 -8.37
C LEU A 26 -8.44 18.53 -8.27
N GLU A 27 -8.60 17.28 -7.86
CA GLU A 27 -9.93 16.70 -7.57
C GLU A 27 -10.63 17.45 -6.43
N THR A 28 -9.92 17.80 -5.35
CA THR A 28 -10.48 18.62 -4.26
C THR A 28 -10.97 19.97 -4.79
N LYS A 29 -10.29 20.59 -5.77
CA LYS A 29 -10.76 21.84 -6.40
C LYS A 29 -12.03 21.61 -7.23
N ILE A 30 -12.06 20.61 -8.11
CA ILE A 30 -13.23 20.27 -8.95
C ILE A 30 -14.44 19.93 -8.08
N LEU A 31 -14.23 19.20 -6.99
CA LEU A 31 -15.29 18.92 -6.03
C LEU A 31 -15.73 20.17 -5.28
N LEU A 32 -14.81 20.98 -4.78
CA LEU A 32 -15.17 22.25 -4.15
C LEU A 32 -15.96 23.12 -5.12
N GLU A 33 -15.67 23.07 -6.42
CA GLU A 33 -16.47 23.72 -7.46
C GLU A 33 -17.87 23.10 -7.58
N ILE A 34 -18.02 21.77 -7.62
CA ILE A 34 -19.33 21.08 -7.60
C ILE A 34 -20.14 21.44 -6.35
N LEU A 35 -19.50 21.43 -5.17
CA LEU A 35 -20.11 21.78 -3.90
C LEU A 35 -20.46 23.28 -3.85
N ASN A 36 -19.65 24.14 -4.46
CA ASN A 36 -19.91 25.58 -4.57
C ASN A 36 -21.05 25.88 -5.55
N ILE A 37 -21.23 25.08 -6.61
CA ILE A 37 -22.40 25.19 -7.50
C ILE A 37 -23.69 24.85 -6.73
N LYS A 38 -23.63 23.89 -5.78
CA LYS A 38 -24.73 23.48 -4.90
C LYS A 38 -24.63 24.06 -3.49
N LYS A 39 -24.23 25.33 -3.37
CA LYS A 39 -23.92 25.94 -2.08
C LYS A 39 -25.10 25.95 -1.11
N ASP A 40 -26.32 26.12 -1.60
CA ASP A 40 -27.50 26.14 -0.75
C ASP A 40 -27.86 24.74 -0.24
N ASP A 41 -27.83 23.72 -1.10
CA ASP A 41 -27.98 22.31 -0.69
C ASP A 41 -26.89 21.91 0.34
N MET A 42 -25.65 22.39 0.14
CA MET A 42 -24.55 22.15 1.09
C MET A 42 -24.80 22.81 2.45
N ARG A 43 -25.33 24.04 2.47
CA ARG A 43 -25.70 24.72 3.72
C ARG A 43 -26.83 24.00 4.45
N GLU A 44 -27.82 23.51 3.71
CA GLU A 44 -28.91 22.72 4.28
C GLU A 44 -28.40 21.42 4.88
N PHE A 45 -27.53 20.71 4.15
CA PHE A 45 -26.90 19.48 4.63
C PHE A 45 -26.07 19.69 5.91
N GLN A 46 -25.23 20.73 5.95
CA GLN A 46 -24.47 21.10 7.14
C GLN A 46 -25.38 21.48 8.31
N LYS A 47 -26.51 22.15 8.04
CA LYS A 47 -27.50 22.49 9.06
C LYS A 47 -28.18 21.24 9.63
N ASP A 48 -28.55 20.26 8.80
CA ASP A 48 -29.11 18.98 9.27
C ASP A 48 -28.13 18.25 10.20
N ILE A 49 -26.87 18.14 9.78
CA ILE A 49 -25.80 17.53 10.61
C ILE A 49 -25.66 18.27 11.95
N SER A 50 -25.57 19.61 11.92
CA SER A 50 -25.41 20.43 13.12
C SER A 50 -26.59 20.27 14.07
N LEU A 51 -27.83 20.32 13.57
CA LEU A 51 -29.03 20.20 14.40
C LEU A 51 -29.08 18.85 15.10
N LYS A 52 -28.80 17.76 14.38
CA LYS A 52 -28.77 16.40 14.96
C LYS A 52 -27.64 16.25 15.97
N TRP A 53 -26.48 16.86 15.71
CA TRP A 53 -25.34 16.85 16.64
C TRP A 53 -25.65 17.62 17.93
N ASP A 54 -26.25 18.80 17.81
CA ASP A 54 -26.65 19.63 18.95
C ASP A 54 -27.72 18.92 19.81
N GLU A 55 -28.69 18.30 19.17
CA GLU A 55 -29.70 17.48 19.83
C GLU A 55 -29.06 16.29 20.55
N PHE A 56 -28.16 15.55 19.88
CA PHE A 56 -27.41 14.46 20.47
C PHE A 56 -26.65 14.91 21.73
N ASN A 57 -25.91 16.02 21.64
CA ASN A 57 -25.16 16.57 22.77
C ASN A 57 -26.05 17.03 23.92
N LYS A 58 -27.16 17.70 23.62
CA LYS A 58 -28.14 18.11 24.63
C LYS A 58 -28.72 16.90 25.36
N ASN A 59 -29.09 15.86 24.64
CA ASN A 59 -29.63 14.63 25.22
C ASN A 59 -28.56 13.86 26.00
N ASN A 60 -27.30 13.90 25.56
CA ASN A 60 -26.19 13.21 26.21
C ASN A 60 -25.72 13.88 27.51
N LYS A 61 -25.85 15.22 27.62
CA LYS A 61 -25.53 15.97 28.85
C LYS A 61 -26.31 15.47 30.06
N ASN A 62 -27.55 15.03 29.89
CA ASN A 62 -28.41 14.57 30.97
C ASN A 62 -28.30 13.05 31.27
N LYS A 63 -27.49 12.30 30.52
CA LYS A 63 -27.31 10.86 30.73
C LYS A 63 -26.26 10.55 31.79
N VAL A 64 -26.51 9.48 32.56
CA VAL A 64 -25.56 8.90 33.52
C VAL A 64 -24.36 8.29 32.78
N ILE A 65 -24.61 7.48 31.76
CA ILE A 65 -23.56 6.95 30.89
C ILE A 65 -23.48 7.84 29.64
N LYS A 66 -22.33 8.50 29.46
CA LYS A 66 -22.09 9.34 28.29
C LYS A 66 -21.92 8.47 27.06
N ARG A 67 -22.69 8.80 26.02
CA ARG A 67 -22.50 8.27 24.66
C ARG A 67 -21.41 9.07 23.95
N THR A 68 -20.70 8.42 23.05
CA THR A 68 -19.57 8.97 22.29
C THR A 68 -19.96 9.23 20.83
N PHE A 69 -19.06 9.85 20.06
CA PHE A 69 -19.30 10.19 18.65
C PHE A 69 -19.68 8.96 17.80
N THR A 70 -19.12 7.78 18.12
CA THR A 70 -19.49 6.51 17.47
C THR A 70 -20.96 6.20 17.62
N THR A 71 -21.60 6.58 18.73
CA THR A 71 -23.05 6.37 18.92
C THR A 71 -23.87 7.33 18.06
N PHE A 72 -23.43 8.57 17.92
CA PHE A 72 -24.07 9.53 17.02
C PHE A 72 -24.00 9.07 15.56
N PHE A 73 -22.81 8.64 15.12
CA PHE A 73 -22.63 8.15 13.74
C PHE A 73 -23.28 6.80 13.52
N TYR A 74 -23.37 5.95 14.54
CA TYR A 74 -24.21 4.76 14.48
C TYR A 74 -25.61 5.22 14.07
N ASP A 75 -26.27 6.09 14.82
CA ASP A 75 -27.66 6.44 14.52
C ASP A 75 -27.86 7.22 13.20
N ASN A 76 -26.89 8.00 12.74
CA ASN A 76 -27.12 9.00 11.69
C ASN A 76 -26.29 8.86 10.40
N PHE A 77 -25.18 8.12 10.39
CA PHE A 77 -24.23 8.20 9.28
C PHE A 77 -24.79 7.70 7.95
N HIS A 78 -25.58 6.63 7.95
CA HIS A 78 -26.17 6.11 6.71
C HIS A 78 -27.05 7.15 6.00
N HIS A 79 -27.86 7.89 6.77
CA HIS A 79 -28.66 9.01 6.26
C HIS A 79 -27.77 10.12 5.68
N PHE A 80 -26.72 10.53 6.41
CA PHE A 80 -25.80 11.55 5.90
C PHE A 80 -25.11 11.11 4.61
N PHE A 81 -24.71 9.84 4.54
CA PHE A 81 -24.04 9.29 3.37
C PHE A 81 -24.97 9.17 2.17
N GLY A 82 -26.19 8.64 2.36
CA GLY A 82 -27.22 8.54 1.32
C GLY A 82 -27.57 9.91 0.74
N TYR A 83 -27.87 10.89 1.61
CA TYR A 83 -28.14 12.27 1.20
C TYR A 83 -26.97 12.87 0.42
N PHE A 84 -25.73 12.65 0.88
CA PHE A 84 -24.54 13.19 0.22
C PHE A 84 -24.36 12.62 -1.19
N LEU A 85 -24.48 11.30 -1.33
CA LEU A 85 -24.36 10.60 -2.62
C LEU A 85 -25.45 11.03 -3.60
N GLN A 86 -26.70 11.08 -3.15
CA GLN A 86 -27.84 11.42 -3.99
C GLN A 86 -27.80 12.89 -4.46
N ASN A 87 -27.65 13.82 -3.52
CA ASN A 87 -27.82 15.24 -3.82
C ASN A 87 -26.60 15.87 -4.49
N PHE A 88 -25.39 15.42 -4.17
CA PHE A 88 -24.18 16.02 -4.75
C PHE A 88 -23.68 15.26 -5.97
N PHE A 89 -23.82 13.93 -6.02
CA PHE A 89 -23.19 13.07 -7.03
C PHE A 89 -24.16 12.31 -7.94
N GLY A 90 -25.47 12.40 -7.68
CA GLY A 90 -26.50 11.84 -8.55
C GLY A 90 -26.58 10.31 -8.52
N PHE A 91 -26.03 9.69 -7.48
CA PHE A 91 -26.20 8.27 -7.23
C PHE A 91 -27.62 7.97 -6.76
N ASP A 92 -28.16 6.83 -7.17
CA ASP A 92 -29.43 6.35 -6.64
C ASP A 92 -29.21 5.81 -5.21
N GLU A 93 -29.86 6.46 -4.24
CA GLU A 93 -29.84 6.04 -2.84
C GLU A 93 -30.38 4.62 -2.66
N ASN A 94 -31.32 4.18 -3.51
CA ASN A 94 -31.83 2.81 -3.46
C ASN A 94 -30.80 1.76 -3.90
N SER A 95 -29.71 2.20 -4.53
CA SER A 95 -28.62 1.33 -4.98
C SER A 95 -27.55 1.13 -3.90
N ILE A 96 -27.57 1.88 -2.80
CA ILE A 96 -26.69 1.68 -1.64
C ILE A 96 -27.42 0.95 -0.51
N LYS A 97 -26.83 -0.13 -0.02
CA LYS A 97 -27.36 -0.93 1.08
C LYS A 97 -26.33 -1.01 2.20
N LEU A 98 -26.68 -0.51 3.38
CA LEU A 98 -25.91 -0.79 4.60
C LEU A 98 -26.11 -2.26 4.98
N THR A 99 -25.06 -3.07 4.91
CA THR A 99 -25.11 -4.51 5.17
C THR A 99 -24.75 -4.84 6.62
N LYS A 100 -23.75 -4.17 7.19
CA LYS A 100 -23.37 -4.30 8.59
C LYS A 100 -23.06 -2.96 9.23
N LYS A 101 -23.25 -2.94 10.55
CA LYS A 101 -23.09 -1.74 11.38
C LYS A 101 -22.63 -2.15 12.77
N GLU A 102 -21.34 -1.95 13.05
CA GLU A 102 -20.68 -2.50 14.22
C GLU A 102 -19.95 -1.39 14.99
N LYS A 103 -20.47 -1.04 16.17
CA LYS A 103 -19.76 -0.18 17.12
C LYS A 103 -18.79 -1.08 17.90
N ILE A 104 -17.51 -1.00 17.56
CA ILE A 104 -16.46 -1.85 18.16
C ILE A 104 -16.11 -1.33 19.56
N SER A 105 -15.89 -0.01 19.65
CA SER A 105 -15.66 0.67 20.91
C SER A 105 -16.18 2.10 20.85
N ASP A 106 -15.91 2.87 21.89
CA ASP A 106 -16.27 4.28 21.93
C ASP A 106 -15.52 5.13 20.89
N ASP A 107 -14.40 4.63 20.38
CA ASP A 107 -13.53 5.33 19.44
C ASP A 107 -13.53 4.72 18.03
N LEU A 108 -14.29 3.64 17.80
CA LEU A 108 -14.29 2.91 16.54
C LEU A 108 -15.67 2.39 16.14
N LEU A 109 -16.11 2.81 14.96
CA LEU A 109 -17.33 2.35 14.30
C LEU A 109 -17.00 1.87 12.88
N ILE A 110 -17.50 0.69 12.53
CA ILE A 110 -17.39 0.08 11.21
C ILE A 110 -18.77 0.02 10.55
N LEU A 111 -18.83 0.43 9.29
CA LEU A 111 -20.02 0.41 8.46
C LEU A 111 -19.68 -0.30 7.14
N GLU A 112 -20.36 -1.42 6.85
CA GLU A 112 -20.19 -2.17 5.61
C GLU A 112 -21.35 -1.86 4.66
N TYR A 113 -21.03 -1.63 3.39
CA TYR A 113 -22.00 -1.28 2.35
C TYR A 113 -21.83 -2.15 1.12
N ASP A 114 -22.97 -2.44 0.48
CA ASP A 114 -23.02 -2.90 -0.91
C ASP A 114 -23.59 -1.77 -1.76
N TYR A 115 -22.94 -1.46 -2.87
CA TYR A 115 -23.42 -0.51 -3.85
C TYR A 115 -23.52 -1.15 -5.23
N THR A 116 -24.73 -1.26 -5.76
CA THR A 116 -24.99 -1.89 -7.06
C THR A 116 -24.86 -0.85 -8.16
N LEU A 117 -23.85 -1.00 -9.02
CA LEU A 117 -23.63 -0.10 -10.15
C LEU A 117 -24.72 -0.32 -11.21
N THR A 118 -25.33 0.74 -11.70
CA THR A 118 -26.17 0.65 -12.91
C THR A 118 -25.29 0.36 -14.14
N SER A 119 -25.88 -0.18 -15.20
CA SER A 119 -25.16 -0.42 -16.47
C SER A 119 -24.58 0.85 -17.08
N VAL A 120 -25.23 2.01 -16.86
CA VAL A 120 -24.75 3.32 -17.30
C VAL A 120 -23.53 3.76 -16.50
N GLU A 121 -23.56 3.62 -15.17
CA GLU A 121 -22.42 3.93 -14.30
C GLU A 121 -21.24 3.01 -14.58
N ASP A 122 -21.47 1.69 -14.69
CA ASP A 122 -20.41 0.72 -14.99
C ASP A 122 -19.75 1.02 -16.34
N LYS A 123 -20.55 1.37 -17.37
CA LYS A 123 -20.01 1.77 -18.67
C LYS A 123 -19.21 3.07 -18.57
N HIS A 124 -19.73 4.10 -17.91
CA HIS A 124 -19.02 5.37 -17.74
C HIS A 124 -17.71 5.22 -16.98
N LEU A 125 -17.71 4.42 -15.91
CA LEU A 125 -16.52 4.17 -15.10
C LEU A 125 -15.47 3.37 -15.89
N LYS A 126 -15.88 2.42 -16.75
CA LYS A 126 -14.98 1.71 -17.68
C LYS A 126 -14.44 2.60 -18.80
N ASP A 127 -15.29 3.47 -19.35
CA ASP A 127 -14.87 4.40 -20.41
C ASP A 127 -13.91 5.45 -19.83
N ASN A 128 -14.15 5.91 -18.60
CA ASN A 128 -13.24 6.77 -17.87
C ASN A 128 -11.94 6.07 -17.51
N SER A 129 -11.96 4.82 -17.01
CA SER A 129 -10.74 4.10 -16.67
C SER A 129 -9.80 3.99 -17.88
N LYS A 130 -10.33 3.67 -19.07
CA LYS A 130 -9.57 3.62 -20.33
C LYS A 130 -8.98 4.96 -20.75
N LYS A 131 -9.61 6.07 -20.37
CA LYS A 131 -9.10 7.43 -20.63
C LYS A 131 -8.08 7.89 -19.59
N PHE A 132 -8.11 7.30 -18.39
CA PHE A 132 -7.18 7.53 -17.29
C PHE A 132 -6.05 6.49 -17.20
N ASP A 133 -5.95 5.58 -18.17
CA ASP A 133 -4.78 4.70 -18.41
C ASP A 133 -3.52 5.50 -18.82
N ASN A 134 -3.33 6.70 -18.25
CA ASN A 134 -2.02 7.24 -18.02
C ASN A 134 -1.36 6.33 -16.98
N GLN A 135 -0.44 5.52 -17.48
CA GLN A 135 0.49 4.51 -16.92
C GLN A 135 0.86 4.51 -15.42
N LEU A 136 0.40 5.44 -14.56
CA LEU A 136 0.70 5.53 -13.13
C LEU A 136 -0.44 5.03 -12.22
N TYR A 137 -1.67 4.81 -12.73
CA TYR A 137 -2.82 4.32 -11.95
C TYR A 137 -3.27 2.88 -12.29
N GLU A 138 -2.37 2.07 -12.86
CA GLU A 138 -2.65 0.71 -13.31
C GLU A 138 -3.34 -0.14 -12.21
N GLY A 139 -4.50 -0.73 -12.55
CA GLY A 139 -5.24 -1.66 -11.71
C GLY A 139 -6.10 -1.05 -10.59
N VAL A 140 -6.22 0.27 -10.48
CA VAL A 140 -7.27 0.90 -9.64
C VAL A 140 -8.45 1.20 -10.55
N SER A 141 -9.58 0.54 -10.32
CA SER A 141 -10.76 0.83 -11.13
C SER A 141 -11.29 2.24 -10.83
N SER A 142 -11.80 2.94 -11.84
CA SER A 142 -12.43 4.26 -11.69
C SER A 142 -13.49 4.33 -10.55
N PRO A 143 -14.34 3.30 -10.32
CA PRO A 143 -15.27 3.28 -9.19
C PRO A 143 -14.58 3.41 -7.82
N MET A 144 -13.40 2.78 -7.67
CA MET A 144 -12.66 2.74 -6.41
C MET A 144 -12.11 4.10 -6.03
N ARG A 145 -11.44 4.75 -6.98
CA ARG A 145 -10.92 6.11 -6.82
C ARG A 145 -12.05 7.08 -6.48
N TYR A 146 -13.16 7.00 -7.22
CA TYR A 146 -14.28 7.90 -7.03
C TYR A 146 -14.90 7.73 -5.63
N LEU A 147 -15.16 6.51 -5.18
CA LEU A 147 -15.71 6.27 -3.85
C LEU A 147 -14.77 6.74 -2.73
N TYR A 148 -13.47 6.46 -2.84
CA TYR A 148 -12.47 6.93 -1.88
C TYR A 148 -12.53 8.45 -1.71
N PHE A 149 -12.57 9.15 -2.84
CA PHE A 149 -12.65 10.59 -2.89
C PHE A 149 -13.93 11.13 -2.22
N LEU A 150 -15.08 10.51 -2.47
CA LEU A 150 -16.36 10.92 -1.90
C LEU A 150 -16.40 10.79 -0.38
N VAL A 151 -15.99 9.62 0.14
CA VAL A 151 -16.00 9.34 1.59
C VAL A 151 -15.08 10.30 2.34
N ARG A 152 -13.88 10.56 1.79
CA ARG A 152 -12.93 11.51 2.38
C ARG A 152 -13.52 12.92 2.52
N HIS A 153 -14.19 13.42 1.47
CA HIS A 153 -14.75 14.78 1.49
C HIS A 153 -15.97 14.89 2.40
N LEU A 154 -16.84 13.86 2.42
CA LEU A 154 -17.91 13.79 3.40
C LEU A 154 -17.35 13.85 4.82
N GLY A 155 -16.28 13.10 5.10
CA GLY A 155 -15.57 13.15 6.37
C GLY A 155 -15.09 14.55 6.75
N MET A 156 -14.46 15.27 5.81
CA MET A 156 -14.02 16.64 6.02
C MET A 156 -15.17 17.61 6.30
N ILE A 157 -16.30 17.48 5.58
CA ILE A 157 -17.48 18.33 5.77
C ILE A 157 -18.07 18.10 7.15
N ILE A 158 -18.30 16.84 7.53
CA ILE A 158 -18.84 16.47 8.83
C ILE A 158 -17.92 16.99 9.93
N ARG A 159 -16.62 16.68 9.87
CA ARG A 159 -15.62 17.12 10.85
C ARG A 159 -15.64 18.63 11.09
N LYS A 160 -15.69 19.43 10.00
CA LYS A 160 -15.78 20.89 10.08
C LYS A 160 -17.10 21.38 10.66
N THR A 161 -18.19 20.65 10.42
CA THR A 161 -19.54 21.02 10.85
C THR A 161 -19.73 20.78 12.35
N ILE A 162 -19.34 19.60 12.85
CA ILE A 162 -19.53 19.23 14.26
C ILE A 162 -18.36 19.65 15.17
N GLN A 163 -17.23 20.06 14.57
CA GLN A 163 -15.99 20.47 15.25
C GLN A 163 -15.37 19.39 16.16
N GLU A 164 -15.65 18.11 15.90
CA GLU A 164 -15.07 16.97 16.61
C GLU A 164 -13.84 16.40 15.89
N LYS A 165 -12.89 15.87 16.66
CA LYS A 165 -11.63 15.29 16.15
C LYS A 165 -11.81 13.86 15.64
N THR A 166 -12.66 13.67 14.63
CA THR A 166 -12.97 12.36 14.05
C THR A 166 -12.45 12.21 12.61
N PHE A 167 -12.13 10.99 12.21
CA PHE A 167 -11.88 10.61 10.82
C PHE A 167 -12.98 9.68 10.31
N ILE A 168 -13.35 9.89 9.05
CA ILE A 168 -14.26 9.04 8.27
C ILE A 168 -13.48 8.66 7.01
N LEU A 169 -13.19 7.37 6.86
CA LEU A 169 -12.30 6.85 5.83
C LEU A 169 -13.00 5.71 5.06
N LEU A 170 -12.79 5.66 3.74
CA LEU A 170 -13.01 4.44 2.98
C LEU A 170 -11.77 3.57 3.18
N ASP A 171 -11.94 2.41 3.79
CA ASP A 171 -10.80 1.65 4.30
C ASP A 171 -10.62 0.27 3.66
N ALA A 172 -11.71 -0.32 3.15
CA ALA A 172 -11.69 -1.52 2.33
C ALA A 172 -12.70 -1.39 1.19
N LEU A 173 -12.36 -1.89 0.00
CA LEU A 173 -13.26 -1.93 -1.15
C LEU A 173 -12.90 -3.07 -2.10
N THR A 174 -13.92 -3.84 -2.50
CA THR A 174 -13.85 -4.90 -3.51
C THR A 174 -14.94 -4.73 -4.56
N ILE A 175 -14.74 -5.32 -5.74
CA ILE A 175 -15.72 -5.32 -6.83
C ILE A 175 -16.09 -6.75 -7.14
N GLN A 176 -17.34 -7.10 -6.83
CA GLN A 176 -17.91 -8.39 -7.15
C GLN A 176 -18.68 -8.29 -8.46
N LYS A 177 -18.42 -9.22 -9.38
CA LYS A 177 -19.23 -9.36 -10.60
C LYS A 177 -20.57 -9.99 -10.22
N GLY A 178 -21.64 -9.19 -10.19
CA GLY A 178 -22.99 -9.72 -10.03
C GLY A 178 -23.54 -10.30 -11.35
N GLU A 179 -24.70 -10.96 -11.28
CA GLU A 179 -25.33 -11.61 -12.45
C GLU A 179 -25.68 -10.63 -13.58
N LYS A 180 -26.02 -9.39 -13.24
CA LYS A 180 -26.37 -8.33 -14.20
C LYS A 180 -25.48 -7.08 -14.09
N ASN A 181 -25.12 -6.72 -12.87
CA ASN A 181 -24.44 -5.48 -12.53
C ASN A 181 -23.28 -5.77 -11.58
N ASN A 182 -22.20 -4.97 -11.66
CA ASN A 182 -21.11 -5.02 -10.69
C ASN A 182 -21.57 -4.46 -9.34
N ILE A 183 -21.12 -5.08 -8.25
CA ILE A 183 -21.41 -4.66 -6.88
C ILE A 183 -20.10 -4.22 -6.24
N LEU A 184 -20.07 -2.98 -5.74
CA LEU A 184 -18.99 -2.46 -4.91
C LEU A 184 -19.29 -2.86 -3.45
N ASN A 185 -18.47 -3.71 -2.85
CA ASN A 185 -18.56 -4.04 -1.43
C ASN A 185 -17.46 -3.29 -0.67
N PHE A 186 -17.81 -2.48 0.32
CA PHE A 186 -16.84 -1.61 0.98
C PHE A 186 -17.10 -1.34 2.45
N MET A 187 -16.03 -0.94 3.13
CA MET A 187 -15.99 -0.59 4.55
C MET A 187 -15.70 0.89 4.74
N ILE A 188 -16.57 1.58 5.47
CA ILE A 188 -16.31 2.91 6.01
C ILE A 188 -15.94 2.77 7.48
N LEU A 189 -14.79 3.36 7.83
CA LEU A 189 -14.27 3.44 9.18
C LEU A 189 -14.52 4.82 9.76
N ILE A 190 -15.12 4.91 10.95
CA ILE A 190 -15.28 6.15 11.70
C ILE A 190 -14.54 6.01 13.02
N LYS A 191 -13.52 6.84 13.23
CA LYS A 191 -12.61 6.72 14.37
C LYS A 191 -12.10 8.06 14.91
N ASP A 192 -11.47 8.04 16.08
CA ASP A 192 -10.71 9.18 16.58
C ASP A 192 -9.55 9.51 15.64
N SER A 193 -9.30 10.81 15.43
CA SER A 193 -8.30 11.28 14.47
C SER A 193 -6.86 11.19 14.95
N LYS A 194 -6.63 10.97 16.25
CA LYS A 194 -5.29 10.93 16.87
C LYS A 194 -4.41 12.12 16.49
N ASP A 195 -5.00 13.30 16.23
CA ASP A 195 -4.32 14.48 15.69
C ASP A 195 -3.02 14.81 16.45
N GLU A 196 -3.04 14.73 17.78
CA GLU A 196 -1.90 15.08 18.63
C GLU A 196 -0.74 14.09 18.49
N VAL A 197 -1.05 12.79 18.34
CA VAL A 197 -0.05 11.75 18.11
C VAL A 197 0.61 11.96 16.74
N PHE A 198 -0.19 12.13 15.69
CA PHE A 198 0.34 12.36 14.33
C PHE A 198 1.12 13.66 14.22
N HIS A 199 0.69 14.73 14.90
CA HIS A 199 1.44 15.97 14.92
C HIS A 199 2.81 15.82 15.60
N SER A 200 2.84 15.13 16.75
CA SER A 200 4.09 14.89 17.48
C SER A 200 5.03 13.94 16.71
N TYR A 201 4.47 12.93 16.04
CA TYR A 201 5.21 12.03 15.14
C TYR A 201 5.78 12.79 13.95
N TYR A 202 4.98 13.65 13.29
CA TYR A 202 5.44 14.52 12.21
C TYR A 202 6.61 15.41 12.65
N GLN A 203 6.54 16.04 13.83
CA GLN A 203 7.64 16.86 14.35
C GLN A 203 8.91 16.04 14.58
N MET A 204 8.78 14.82 15.13
CA MET A 204 9.92 13.91 15.30
C MET A 204 10.56 13.54 13.96
N VAL A 205 9.75 13.17 12.97
CA VAL A 205 10.26 12.81 11.64
C VAL A 205 10.90 14.03 10.96
N LEU A 206 10.27 15.20 11.06
CA LEU A 206 10.80 16.45 10.50
C LEU A 206 12.14 16.82 11.13
N TYR A 207 12.33 16.57 12.42
CA TYR A 207 13.63 16.75 13.08
C TYR A 207 14.72 15.93 12.39
N TYR A 208 14.49 14.64 12.16
CA TYR A 208 15.49 13.76 11.53
C TYR A 208 15.72 14.13 10.06
N PHE A 209 14.66 14.43 9.32
CA PHE A 209 14.73 14.83 7.91
C PHE A 209 15.54 16.12 7.73
N LEU A 210 15.35 17.11 8.61
CA LEU A 210 16.00 18.41 8.50
C LEU A 210 17.40 18.46 9.13
N ARG A 211 17.76 17.47 9.96
CA ARG A 211 19.05 17.47 10.68
C ARG A 211 20.30 17.58 9.78
N PRO A 212 20.33 17.01 8.56
CA PRO A 212 21.50 17.15 7.67
C PRO A 212 21.73 18.56 7.10
N PHE A 213 20.75 19.47 7.19
CA PHE A 213 20.87 20.82 6.64
C PHE A 213 21.46 21.78 7.66
N GLU A 214 22.72 22.21 7.45
CA GLU A 214 23.49 23.04 8.38
C GLU A 214 22.92 24.47 8.52
N GLU A 215 22.12 24.93 7.56
CA GLU A 215 21.51 26.26 7.54
C GLU A 215 20.41 26.44 8.60
N ILE A 216 19.91 25.34 9.16
CA ILE A 216 18.80 25.36 10.12
C ILE A 216 19.34 25.59 11.54
N PRO A 217 18.89 26.65 12.25
CA PRO A 217 19.43 26.98 13.57
C PRO A 217 18.97 25.98 14.63
N GLU A 218 19.84 25.73 15.62
CA GLU A 218 19.57 24.82 16.75
C GLU A 218 18.30 25.19 17.54
N LYS A 219 17.90 26.47 17.56
CA LYS A 219 16.63 26.91 18.17
C LYS A 219 15.41 26.27 17.49
N TYR A 220 15.45 26.10 16.16
CA TYR A 220 14.37 25.45 15.42
C TYR A 220 14.33 23.94 15.74
N PHE A 221 15.49 23.29 15.82
CA PHE A 221 15.59 21.88 16.23
C PHE A 221 15.04 21.62 17.63
N ARG A 222 15.24 22.53 18.60
CA ARG A 222 14.65 22.41 19.95
C ARG A 222 13.12 22.34 19.92
N LYS A 223 12.47 23.13 19.06
CA LYS A 223 11.00 23.09 18.89
C LYS A 223 10.54 21.73 18.35
N LEU A 224 11.28 21.13 17.42
CA LEU A 224 10.93 19.81 16.89
C LEU A 224 11.19 18.69 17.92
N LEU A 225 12.24 18.83 18.74
CA LEU A 225 12.53 17.92 19.85
C LEU A 225 11.43 17.93 20.92
N GLU A 226 10.80 19.09 21.21
CA GLU A 226 9.64 19.16 22.09
C GLU A 226 8.51 18.24 21.60
N GLY A 227 8.29 18.18 20.28
CA GLY A 227 7.36 17.25 19.64
C GLY A 227 7.70 15.79 19.89
N ARG A 228 8.99 15.43 19.76
CA ARG A 228 9.47 14.07 20.04
C ARG A 228 9.24 13.69 21.51
N GLU A 229 9.58 14.56 22.45
CA GLU A 229 9.37 14.27 23.87
C GLU A 229 7.87 14.17 24.21
N LYS A 230 7.03 15.01 23.58
CA LYS A 230 5.58 14.91 23.70
C LYS A 230 5.04 13.58 23.16
N LEU A 231 5.59 13.06 22.06
CA LEU A 231 5.23 11.74 21.53
C LEU A 231 5.53 10.62 22.55
N TYR A 232 6.71 10.64 23.18
CA TYR A 232 7.04 9.67 24.23
C TYR A 232 6.10 9.79 25.44
N GLN A 233 5.75 11.01 25.83
CA GLN A 233 4.77 11.22 26.90
C GLN A 233 3.41 10.62 26.54
N LEU A 234 2.88 10.90 25.34
CA LEU A 234 1.61 10.34 24.88
C LEU A 234 1.64 8.82 24.81
N ALA A 235 2.77 8.23 24.41
CA ALA A 235 2.96 6.79 24.38
C ALA A 235 2.86 6.18 25.79
N LEU A 236 3.51 6.79 26.77
CA LEU A 236 3.44 6.36 28.18
C LEU A 236 2.04 6.53 28.76
N GLU A 237 1.34 7.62 28.44
CA GLU A 237 -0.04 7.86 28.89
C GLU A 237 -1.03 6.84 28.32
N LYS A 238 -0.83 6.40 27.07
CA LYS A 238 -1.72 5.44 26.40
C LYS A 238 -1.41 3.97 26.70
N TYR A 239 -0.18 3.65 27.08
CA TYR A 239 0.27 2.28 27.28
C TYR A 239 -0.61 1.45 28.26
N PRO A 240 -1.08 1.98 29.42
CA PRO A 240 -1.94 1.22 30.33
C PRO A 240 -3.26 0.72 29.70
N PHE A 241 -3.75 1.41 28.67
CA PHE A 241 -5.00 1.09 27.97
C PHE A 241 -4.77 0.28 26.68
N ALA A 242 -3.51 0.02 26.33
CA ALA A 242 -3.16 -0.60 25.05
C ALA A 242 -3.74 -2.00 24.88
N LYS A 243 -3.83 -2.78 25.97
CA LYS A 243 -4.38 -4.14 25.92
C LYS A 243 -5.84 -4.18 25.45
N GLU A 244 -6.67 -3.27 25.96
CA GLU A 244 -8.07 -3.15 25.53
C GLU A 244 -8.16 -2.71 24.06
N LYS A 245 -7.39 -1.67 23.69
CA LYS A 245 -7.36 -1.15 22.32
C LYS A 245 -6.79 -2.14 21.31
N LEU A 246 -5.94 -3.07 21.73
CA LEU A 246 -5.37 -4.09 20.86
C LEU A 246 -6.46 -5.00 20.27
N VAL A 247 -7.50 -5.30 21.05
CA VAL A 247 -8.65 -6.09 20.57
C VAL A 247 -9.37 -5.34 19.44
N ASP A 248 -9.62 -4.05 19.61
CA ASP A 248 -10.23 -3.19 18.57
C ASP A 248 -9.40 -3.20 17.28
N LEU A 249 -8.08 -3.04 17.40
CA LEU A 249 -7.14 -3.01 16.28
C LEU A 249 -7.13 -4.32 15.50
N LEU A 250 -7.05 -5.46 16.20
CA LEU A 250 -7.01 -6.77 15.56
C LEU A 250 -8.36 -7.16 14.95
N TYR A 251 -9.47 -6.75 15.57
CA TYR A 251 -10.79 -6.91 14.98
C TYR A 251 -10.95 -6.08 13.70
N TYR A 252 -10.42 -4.85 13.69
CA TYR A 252 -10.34 -4.02 12.48
C TYR A 252 -9.60 -4.74 11.35
N PHE A 253 -8.43 -5.32 11.61
CA PHE A 253 -7.69 -6.07 10.59
C PHE A 253 -8.43 -7.31 10.12
N TYR A 254 -9.04 -8.05 11.05
CA TYR A 254 -9.88 -9.20 10.70
C TYR A 254 -10.98 -8.80 9.70
N LYS A 255 -11.71 -7.72 9.98
CA LYS A 255 -12.77 -7.21 9.10
C LYS A 255 -12.24 -6.77 7.75
N LYS A 256 -11.15 -6.00 7.74
CA LYS A 256 -10.53 -5.51 6.51
C LYS A 256 -10.09 -6.66 5.61
N CYS A 257 -9.38 -7.64 6.16
CA CYS A 257 -8.94 -8.82 5.43
C CYS A 257 -10.11 -9.65 4.91
N THR A 258 -11.17 -9.83 5.71
CA THR A 258 -12.38 -10.57 5.29
C THR A 258 -13.14 -9.86 4.18
N ILE A 259 -13.27 -8.53 4.21
CA ILE A 259 -13.94 -7.77 3.14
C ILE A 259 -13.12 -7.85 1.85
N LEU A 260 -11.80 -7.69 1.95
CA LEU A 260 -10.89 -7.75 0.81
C LEU A 260 -10.61 -9.18 0.31
N GLN A 261 -11.01 -10.21 1.07
CA GLN A 261 -10.57 -11.60 0.88
C GLN A 261 -9.05 -11.71 0.66
N SER A 262 -8.30 -10.91 1.42
CA SER A 262 -6.86 -10.69 1.21
C SER A 262 -6.12 -10.54 2.54
N PHE A 263 -4.94 -11.16 2.65
CA PHE A 263 -4.06 -11.03 3.82
C PHE A 263 -3.14 -9.80 3.74
N SER A 264 -3.09 -9.13 2.58
CA SER A 264 -2.21 -7.99 2.32
C SER A 264 -2.24 -6.89 3.40
N PRO A 265 -3.41 -6.49 3.97
CA PRO A 265 -3.45 -5.46 5.02
C PRO A 265 -2.71 -5.82 6.31
N LEU A 266 -2.45 -7.10 6.55
CA LEU A 266 -1.78 -7.60 7.75
C LEU A 266 -0.28 -7.82 7.56
N LEU A 267 0.25 -7.83 6.33
CA LEU A 267 1.64 -8.27 6.09
C LEU A 267 2.67 -7.43 6.84
N ASP A 268 2.67 -6.11 6.67
CA ASP A 268 3.66 -5.25 7.33
C ASP A 268 3.45 -5.22 8.86
N PHE A 269 2.20 -5.32 9.34
CA PHE A 269 1.91 -5.46 10.79
C PHE A 269 2.45 -6.79 11.35
N PHE A 270 2.32 -7.87 10.59
CA PHE A 270 2.84 -9.19 10.94
C PHE A 270 4.36 -9.16 11.05
N ASN A 271 5.05 -8.56 10.07
CA ASN A 271 6.50 -8.37 10.13
C ASN A 271 6.92 -7.45 11.28
N PHE A 272 6.18 -6.35 11.52
CA PHE A 272 6.46 -5.45 12.64
C PHE A 272 6.50 -6.20 13.96
N VAL A 273 5.48 -7.02 14.23
CA VAL A 273 5.41 -7.85 15.45
C VAL A 273 6.47 -8.94 15.42
N GLY A 274 6.55 -9.70 14.32
CA GLY A 274 7.44 -10.85 14.15
C GLY A 274 8.91 -10.51 14.38
N ALA A 275 9.42 -9.49 13.70
CA ALA A 275 10.83 -9.06 13.83
C ALA A 275 11.19 -8.65 15.27
N ARG A 276 10.22 -8.11 16.02
CA ARG A 276 10.45 -7.69 17.41
C ARG A 276 10.33 -8.84 18.42
N VAL A 277 9.60 -9.90 18.07
CA VAL A 277 9.68 -11.17 18.82
C VAL A 277 11.07 -11.79 18.63
N GLU A 278 11.69 -11.68 17.45
CA GLU A 278 13.06 -12.16 17.20
C GLU A 278 14.12 -11.40 18.02
N ASP A 279 13.90 -10.11 18.25
CA ASP A 279 14.72 -9.28 19.15
C ASP A 279 14.48 -9.61 20.65
N SER A 280 13.55 -10.52 20.96
CA SER A 280 13.16 -10.91 22.32
C SER A 280 13.86 -12.19 22.82
N LEU A 281 13.67 -12.49 24.11
CA LEU A 281 14.15 -13.74 24.73
C LEU A 281 13.26 -14.96 24.43
N PHE A 282 12.23 -14.80 23.60
CA PHE A 282 11.20 -15.81 23.37
C PHE A 282 11.20 -16.34 21.93
N SER A 283 10.74 -17.58 21.77
CA SER A 283 10.46 -18.18 20.46
C SER A 283 8.99 -17.93 20.07
N LYS A 284 8.76 -17.46 18.83
CA LYS A 284 7.41 -17.26 18.25
C LYS A 284 6.57 -18.53 18.38
N VAL A 285 7.10 -19.65 17.90
CA VAL A 285 6.41 -20.96 17.87
C VAL A 285 6.12 -21.46 19.29
N ASP A 286 7.02 -21.24 20.24
CA ASP A 286 6.81 -21.65 21.63
C ASP A 286 5.68 -20.87 22.29
N ILE A 287 5.63 -19.54 22.08
CA ILE A 287 4.53 -18.71 22.57
C ILE A 287 3.21 -19.21 21.96
N ILE A 288 3.17 -19.41 20.64
CA ILE A 288 1.95 -19.87 19.95
C ILE A 288 1.47 -21.21 20.51
N LYS A 289 2.37 -22.19 20.67
CA LYS A 289 2.02 -23.50 21.21
C LYS A 289 1.53 -23.44 22.65
N LYS A 290 2.26 -22.72 23.52
CA LYS A 290 2.06 -22.75 24.98
C LYS A 290 1.03 -21.74 25.49
N GLU A 291 0.74 -20.68 24.74
CA GLU A 291 -0.15 -19.60 25.19
C GLU A 291 -1.41 -19.47 24.33
N TYR A 292 -1.40 -19.97 23.09
CA TYR A 292 -2.57 -19.94 22.21
C TYR A 292 -3.15 -21.33 21.95
N LEU A 293 -2.41 -22.21 21.26
CA LEU A 293 -2.94 -23.49 20.78
C LEU A 293 -3.24 -24.51 21.88
N ILE A 294 -2.58 -24.40 23.05
CA ILE A 294 -2.92 -25.24 24.21
C ILE A 294 -4.35 -25.03 24.69
N ASN A 295 -4.92 -23.84 24.44
CA ASN A 295 -6.28 -23.48 24.87
C ASN A 295 -7.35 -23.80 23.82
N MET A 296 -6.98 -24.45 22.70
CA MET A 296 -7.88 -24.83 21.61
C MET A 296 -8.17 -26.33 21.67
N ASP A 297 -8.98 -26.74 22.63
CA ASP A 297 -9.32 -28.15 22.86
C ASP A 297 -10.12 -28.75 21.69
N GLU A 298 -10.86 -27.92 20.96
CA GLU A 298 -11.63 -28.31 19.78
C GLU A 298 -10.77 -28.57 18.55
N TYR A 299 -9.47 -28.25 18.57
CA TYR A 299 -8.57 -28.49 17.45
C TYR A 299 -7.74 -29.74 17.70
N SER A 300 -7.77 -30.66 16.73
CA SER A 300 -6.83 -31.77 16.68
C SER A 300 -5.38 -31.27 16.56
N ASP A 301 -4.42 -32.11 16.96
CA ASP A 301 -3.00 -31.80 16.82
C ASP A 301 -2.61 -31.54 15.35
N THR A 302 -3.23 -32.25 14.41
CA THR A 302 -3.05 -32.00 12.97
C THR A 302 -3.48 -30.59 12.60
N LYS A 303 -4.66 -30.14 13.05
CA LYS A 303 -5.14 -28.79 12.78
C LYS A 303 -4.28 -27.72 13.43
N LYS A 304 -3.82 -27.94 14.67
CA LYS A 304 -2.87 -27.07 15.37
C LYS A 304 -1.56 -26.92 14.59
N ASN A 305 -1.00 -28.02 14.07
CA ASN A 305 0.21 -27.99 13.25
C ASN A 305 0.00 -27.24 11.93
N VAL A 306 -1.13 -27.44 11.26
CA VAL A 306 -1.45 -26.70 10.03
C VAL A 306 -1.54 -25.19 10.29
N ILE A 307 -2.10 -24.76 11.43
CA ILE A 307 -2.12 -23.33 11.80
C ILE A 307 -0.71 -22.77 11.97
N ILE A 308 0.21 -23.53 12.57
CA ILE A 308 1.63 -23.13 12.70
C ILE A 308 2.27 -23.03 11.32
N GLU A 309 2.03 -23.97 10.41
CA GLU A 309 2.57 -23.90 9.05
C GLU A 309 2.07 -22.66 8.29
N PHE A 310 0.82 -22.25 8.48
CA PHE A 310 0.30 -20.99 7.93
C PHE A 310 0.95 -19.77 8.58
N PHE A 311 1.17 -19.79 9.90
CA PHE A 311 1.91 -18.74 10.59
C PHE A 311 3.33 -18.59 10.03
N ASP A 312 4.09 -19.68 9.92
CA ASP A 312 5.47 -19.67 9.42
C ASP A 312 5.54 -19.22 7.95
N TYR A 313 4.56 -19.64 7.13
CA TYR A 313 4.43 -19.16 5.75
C TYR A 313 4.22 -17.64 5.70
N LEU A 314 3.29 -17.12 6.51
CA LEU A 314 2.98 -15.68 6.56
C LEU A 314 4.14 -14.87 7.14
N ASP A 315 4.81 -15.36 8.17
CA ASP A 315 6.02 -14.76 8.76
C ASP A 315 7.08 -14.56 7.68
N LYS A 316 7.47 -15.63 6.98
CA LYS A 316 8.47 -15.57 5.90
C LYS A 316 8.06 -14.63 4.77
N LYS A 317 6.80 -14.67 4.33
CA LYS A 317 6.32 -13.83 3.21
C LYS A 317 6.16 -12.38 3.60
N SER A 318 5.77 -12.10 4.85
CA SER A 318 5.72 -10.75 5.42
C SER A 318 7.10 -10.12 5.51
N THR A 319 8.12 -10.85 5.98
CA THR A 319 9.51 -10.36 6.01
C THR A 319 10.03 -10.03 4.61
N LEU A 320 9.80 -10.93 3.64
CA LEU A 320 10.20 -10.69 2.25
C LEU A 320 9.54 -9.45 1.66
N TYR A 321 8.22 -9.33 1.83
CA TYR A 321 7.47 -8.20 1.34
C TYR A 321 7.90 -6.89 1.99
N SER A 322 8.05 -6.89 3.32
CA SER A 322 8.51 -5.72 4.10
C SER A 322 9.92 -5.29 3.68
N THR A 323 10.80 -6.24 3.34
CA THR A 323 12.13 -5.95 2.82
C THR A 323 12.06 -5.15 1.51
N PHE A 324 11.18 -5.52 0.59
CA PHE A 324 10.98 -4.76 -0.63
C PHE A 324 10.36 -3.39 -0.35
N GLN A 325 9.36 -3.32 0.53
CA GLN A 325 8.69 -2.07 0.89
C GLN A 325 9.61 -1.07 1.58
N ALA A 326 10.48 -1.52 2.50
CA ALA A 326 11.46 -0.68 3.16
C ALA A 326 12.45 0.01 2.18
N ASN A 327 12.58 -0.54 0.96
CA ASN A 327 13.42 0.04 -0.10
C ASN A 327 12.64 0.92 -1.09
N ASN A 328 11.32 1.06 -0.94
CA ASN A 328 10.46 1.87 -1.81
C ASN A 328 10.54 3.37 -1.48
N LEU A 329 11.75 3.95 -1.41
CA LEU A 329 11.99 5.35 -1.02
C LEU A 329 11.85 6.32 -2.22
N PRO A 330 11.61 7.63 -2.00
CA PRO A 330 11.17 8.53 -3.07
C PRO A 330 12.20 8.84 -4.18
N SER A 331 13.49 8.70 -3.90
CA SER A 331 14.51 9.09 -4.88
C SER A 331 14.57 8.10 -6.06
N PRO A 332 14.83 8.56 -7.31
CA PRO A 332 15.01 7.67 -8.45
C PRO A 332 16.09 6.59 -8.24
N GLN A 333 17.14 6.95 -7.49
CA GLN A 333 18.21 6.04 -7.07
C GLN A 333 17.67 4.90 -6.19
N SER A 334 16.85 5.24 -5.20
CA SER A 334 16.24 4.24 -4.32
C SER A 334 15.26 3.35 -5.08
N GLN A 335 14.50 3.92 -6.00
CA GLN A 335 13.64 3.15 -6.90
C GLN A 335 14.45 2.19 -7.78
N LEU A 336 15.66 2.57 -8.20
CA LEU A 336 16.58 1.68 -8.92
C LEU A 336 17.09 0.56 -8.05
N ASN A 337 17.47 0.87 -6.81
CA ASN A 337 17.90 -0.14 -5.86
C ASN A 337 16.80 -1.15 -5.56
N LEU A 338 15.54 -0.69 -5.41
CA LEU A 338 14.39 -1.57 -5.27
C LEU A 338 14.20 -2.46 -6.51
N PHE A 339 14.20 -1.88 -7.71
CA PHE A 339 14.10 -2.61 -8.97
C PHE A 339 15.16 -3.73 -9.04
N LEU A 340 16.42 -3.38 -8.83
CA LEU A 340 17.53 -4.34 -8.88
C LEU A 340 17.43 -5.39 -7.76
N LEU A 341 16.94 -5.02 -6.57
CA LEU A 341 16.81 -5.93 -5.44
C LEU A 341 15.84 -7.07 -5.75
N TYR A 342 14.60 -6.78 -6.17
CA TYR A 342 13.64 -7.84 -6.44
C TYR A 342 13.98 -8.59 -7.74
N MET A 343 14.57 -7.93 -8.74
CA MET A 343 15.05 -8.60 -9.95
C MET A 343 16.17 -9.59 -9.65
N LYS A 344 17.14 -9.21 -8.81
CA LYS A 344 18.19 -10.12 -8.35
C LYS A 344 17.62 -11.28 -7.54
N TYR A 345 16.63 -11.03 -6.69
CA TYR A 345 15.98 -12.07 -5.90
C TYR A 345 15.28 -13.12 -6.79
N TYR A 346 14.49 -12.68 -7.77
CA TYR A 346 13.71 -13.60 -8.60
C TYR A 346 14.50 -14.20 -9.76
N LEU A 347 15.20 -13.38 -10.54
CA LEU A 347 15.92 -13.85 -11.74
C LEU A 347 17.28 -14.48 -11.40
N GLY A 348 17.84 -14.18 -10.22
CA GLY A 348 19.16 -14.67 -9.82
C GLY A 348 19.27 -16.19 -9.62
N SER A 349 18.13 -16.88 -9.54
CA SER A 349 18.06 -18.34 -9.34
C SER A 349 17.97 -19.14 -10.65
N GLY A 350 17.85 -18.47 -11.81
CA GLY A 350 17.72 -19.09 -13.13
C GLY A 350 16.33 -19.64 -13.47
N LEU A 351 16.16 -20.06 -14.73
CA LEU A 351 14.86 -20.43 -15.30
C LEU A 351 14.21 -21.65 -14.62
N GLU A 352 15.00 -22.69 -14.30
CA GLU A 352 14.46 -23.92 -13.69
C GLU A 352 13.77 -23.64 -12.35
N VAL A 353 14.38 -22.81 -11.50
CA VAL A 353 13.81 -22.44 -10.21
C VAL A 353 12.53 -21.61 -10.39
N LEU A 354 12.43 -20.79 -11.44
CA LEU A 354 11.22 -20.03 -11.76
C LEU A 354 10.07 -20.94 -12.23
N GLU A 355 10.37 -21.97 -13.03
CA GLU A 355 9.33 -22.85 -13.59
C GLU A 355 8.79 -23.91 -12.62
N VAL A 356 9.62 -24.40 -11.70
CA VAL A 356 9.27 -25.55 -10.84
C VAL A 356 9.62 -25.37 -9.35
N GLY A 357 10.34 -24.32 -8.98
CA GLY A 357 10.75 -24.07 -7.59
C GLY A 357 9.71 -23.33 -6.74
N ASP A 358 10.03 -23.15 -5.45
CA ASP A 358 9.19 -22.46 -4.45
C ASP A 358 9.44 -20.94 -4.36
N LEU A 359 10.20 -20.40 -5.32
CA LEU A 359 10.57 -18.98 -5.36
C LEU A 359 9.37 -18.11 -5.78
N LEU A 360 8.70 -18.49 -6.87
CA LEU A 360 7.46 -17.86 -7.33
C LEU A 360 6.26 -18.36 -6.53
N PHE A 361 5.18 -17.59 -6.52
CA PHE A 361 3.94 -18.00 -5.86
C PHE A 361 3.18 -19.03 -6.71
N LEU A 362 3.19 -18.84 -8.03
CA LEU A 362 2.39 -19.62 -8.99
C LEU A 362 3.28 -20.10 -10.16
N PRO A 363 4.31 -20.94 -9.92
CA PRO A 363 5.29 -21.33 -10.94
C PRO A 363 4.66 -21.98 -12.19
N LYS A 364 3.52 -22.67 -12.04
CA LYS A 364 2.76 -23.21 -13.18
C LYS A 364 2.24 -22.10 -14.12
N ILE A 365 1.77 -20.97 -13.58
CA ILE A 365 1.32 -19.83 -14.39
C ILE A 365 2.49 -19.23 -15.16
N PHE A 366 3.64 -19.06 -14.50
CA PHE A 366 4.87 -18.62 -15.16
C PHE A 366 5.21 -19.51 -16.36
N LYS A 367 5.30 -20.82 -16.12
CA LYS A 367 5.63 -21.81 -17.16
C LYS A 367 4.65 -21.80 -18.33
N THR A 368 3.34 -21.78 -18.04
CA THR A 368 2.31 -21.75 -19.10
C THR A 368 2.37 -20.46 -19.90
N THR A 369 2.60 -19.32 -19.25
CA THR A 369 2.72 -18.00 -19.91
C THR A 369 3.96 -17.95 -20.80
N LEU A 370 5.10 -18.43 -20.30
CA LEU A 370 6.35 -18.47 -21.05
C LEU A 370 6.25 -19.38 -22.29
N ASN A 371 5.68 -20.59 -22.12
CA ASN A 371 5.44 -21.50 -23.24
C ASN A 371 4.47 -20.89 -24.27
N GLY A 372 3.43 -20.19 -23.80
CA GLY A 372 2.49 -19.47 -24.67
C GLY A 372 3.18 -18.40 -25.50
N TYR A 373 4.12 -17.65 -24.92
CA TYR A 373 4.95 -16.69 -25.65
C TYR A 373 5.89 -17.38 -26.65
N ASN A 374 6.67 -18.36 -26.18
CA ASN A 374 7.68 -19.07 -26.99
C ASN A 374 7.10 -19.81 -28.21
N ASN A 375 5.82 -20.19 -28.18
CA ASN A 375 5.17 -20.81 -29.35
C ASN A 375 4.94 -19.85 -30.53
N ASN A 376 5.07 -18.54 -30.33
CA ASN A 376 4.74 -17.52 -31.31
C ASN A 376 5.95 -16.69 -31.78
N VAL A 377 7.16 -17.06 -31.37
CA VAL A 377 8.40 -16.34 -31.69
C VAL A 377 9.48 -17.30 -32.15
N ASP A 378 10.35 -16.83 -33.05
CA ASP A 378 11.47 -17.63 -33.55
C ASP A 378 12.59 -17.73 -32.51
N ASP A 379 12.90 -16.63 -31.83
CA ASP A 379 13.90 -16.56 -30.75
C ASP A 379 13.25 -16.83 -29.39
N VAL A 380 13.21 -18.11 -29.00
CA VAL A 380 12.62 -18.54 -27.73
C VAL A 380 13.40 -18.04 -26.51
N ILE A 381 12.67 -17.67 -25.46
CA ILE A 381 13.25 -17.34 -24.16
C ILE A 381 13.52 -18.65 -23.41
N GLY A 382 14.80 -19.00 -23.28
CA GLY A 382 15.27 -20.18 -22.54
C GLY A 382 16.28 -19.82 -21.44
N THR A 383 16.98 -20.83 -20.91
CA THR A 383 17.95 -20.66 -19.82
C THR A 383 19.02 -19.61 -20.15
N ASN A 384 19.59 -19.65 -21.36
CA ASN A 384 20.62 -18.69 -21.77
C ASN A 384 20.06 -17.26 -21.82
N SER A 385 18.80 -17.08 -22.23
CA SER A 385 18.13 -15.76 -22.25
C SER A 385 18.00 -15.21 -20.83
N ILE A 386 17.57 -16.04 -19.88
CA ILE A 386 17.48 -15.64 -18.45
C ILE A 386 18.86 -15.34 -17.87
N ASN A 387 19.87 -16.16 -18.16
CA ASN A 387 21.25 -15.90 -17.73
C ASN A 387 21.79 -14.58 -18.29
N ASN A 388 21.54 -14.31 -19.58
CA ASN A 388 21.92 -13.06 -20.23
C ASN A 388 21.22 -11.86 -19.58
N ILE A 389 19.93 -11.96 -19.27
CA ILE A 389 19.20 -10.92 -18.53
C ILE A 389 19.81 -10.72 -17.14
N GLN A 390 20.06 -11.78 -16.38
CA GLN A 390 20.68 -11.70 -15.06
C GLN A 390 22.05 -11.00 -15.12
N ASN A 391 22.88 -11.37 -16.10
CA ASN A 391 24.18 -10.75 -16.31
C ASN A 391 24.02 -9.28 -16.70
N PHE A 392 23.06 -8.93 -17.57
CA PHE A 392 22.77 -7.56 -17.96
C PHE A 392 22.36 -6.69 -16.76
N LEU A 393 21.56 -7.22 -15.83
CA LEU A 393 21.16 -6.52 -14.61
C LEU A 393 22.36 -6.08 -13.76
N ASN A 394 23.47 -6.83 -13.77
CA ASN A 394 24.69 -6.42 -13.06
C ASN A 394 25.33 -5.17 -13.68
N PHE A 395 25.15 -4.93 -14.98
CA PHE A 395 25.63 -3.71 -15.64
C PHE A 395 24.72 -2.50 -15.37
N LEU A 396 23.46 -2.72 -14.97
CA LEU A 396 22.53 -1.63 -14.65
C LEU A 396 22.90 -0.85 -13.38
N TYR A 397 23.82 -1.35 -12.55
CA TYR A 397 24.40 -0.55 -11.45
C TYR A 397 25.10 0.70 -11.96
N ALA A 398 25.52 0.77 -13.23
CA ALA A 398 26.07 2.00 -13.81
C ALA A 398 25.05 3.16 -13.81
N LEU A 399 23.74 2.87 -13.85
CA LEU A 399 22.67 3.85 -13.81
C LEU A 399 22.59 4.60 -12.47
N SER A 400 23.17 4.04 -11.41
CA SER A 400 23.25 4.65 -10.08
C SER A 400 24.02 5.98 -10.04
N ASN A 401 24.72 6.34 -11.12
CA ASN A 401 25.54 7.55 -11.19
C ASN A 401 24.96 8.64 -12.09
N ILE A 402 23.73 8.47 -12.59
CA ILE A 402 23.10 9.43 -13.50
C ILE A 402 21.82 10.02 -12.90
N GLU A 403 21.53 11.27 -13.25
CA GLU A 403 20.33 11.96 -12.77
C GLU A 403 19.07 11.47 -13.50
N TYR A 404 19.20 11.13 -14.78
CA TYR A 404 18.08 10.87 -15.68
C TYR A 404 17.71 9.39 -15.83
N ILE A 405 17.69 8.62 -14.72
CA ILE A 405 17.41 7.17 -14.71
C ILE A 405 16.11 6.82 -15.46
N ASN A 406 15.06 7.63 -15.32
CA ASN A 406 13.75 7.34 -15.91
C ASN A 406 13.75 7.24 -17.44
N LEU A 407 14.65 7.93 -18.14
CA LEU A 407 14.72 7.83 -19.60
C LEU A 407 15.12 6.42 -20.06
N PHE A 408 16.02 5.75 -19.34
CA PHE A 408 16.45 4.38 -19.60
C PHE A 408 15.26 3.43 -19.51
N PHE A 409 14.50 3.54 -18.42
CA PHE A 409 13.32 2.71 -18.20
C PHE A 409 12.21 2.99 -19.21
N ARG A 410 11.99 4.27 -19.58
CA ARG A 410 11.02 4.63 -20.63
C ARG A 410 11.37 4.04 -21.99
N LYS A 411 12.65 3.99 -22.35
CA LYS A 411 13.10 3.46 -23.66
C LYS A 411 12.90 1.96 -23.78
N ILE A 412 13.05 1.22 -22.68
CA ILE A 412 12.93 -0.25 -22.66
C ILE A 412 11.50 -0.68 -22.36
N PHE A 413 10.94 -0.18 -21.26
CA PHE A 413 9.68 -0.65 -20.69
C PHE A 413 8.49 0.27 -20.98
N LYS A 414 8.73 1.42 -21.63
CA LYS A 414 7.70 2.47 -21.84
C LYS A 414 7.09 3.00 -20.55
N LYS A 415 7.77 2.80 -19.41
CA LYS A 415 7.36 3.18 -18.05
C LYS A 415 8.56 3.77 -17.30
N ASN A 416 8.30 4.67 -16.35
CA ASN A 416 9.28 5.08 -15.34
C ASN A 416 9.56 3.92 -14.39
N ILE A 417 10.66 4.03 -13.65
CA ILE A 417 11.05 2.99 -12.70
C ILE A 417 10.07 2.84 -11.55
N SER A 418 9.53 3.93 -11.01
CA SER A 418 8.53 3.87 -9.95
C SER A 418 7.27 3.14 -10.42
N GLN A 419 6.83 3.38 -11.66
CA GLN A 419 5.68 2.69 -12.25
C GLN A 419 5.88 1.17 -12.31
N LEU A 420 7.08 0.71 -12.67
CA LEU A 420 7.40 -0.72 -12.65
C LEU A 420 7.40 -1.28 -11.22
N ASN A 421 7.96 -0.55 -10.26
CA ASN A 421 7.99 -0.97 -8.86
C ASN A 421 6.58 -1.09 -8.25
N TYR A 422 5.67 -0.15 -8.55
CA TYR A 422 4.27 -0.28 -8.13
C TYR A 422 3.54 -1.41 -8.86
N GLY A 423 3.84 -1.64 -10.15
CA GLY A 423 3.38 -2.81 -10.89
C GLY A 423 3.82 -4.12 -10.22
N PHE A 424 5.08 -4.18 -9.77
CA PHE A 424 5.62 -5.29 -8.99
C PHE A 424 4.82 -5.52 -7.70
N PHE A 425 4.69 -4.53 -6.82
CA PHE A 425 4.00 -4.71 -5.53
C PHE A 425 2.56 -5.19 -5.72
N LYS A 426 1.85 -4.63 -6.69
CA LYS A 426 0.45 -4.96 -6.93
C LYS A 426 0.27 -6.40 -7.43
N THR A 427 1.11 -6.82 -8.38
CA THR A 427 1.05 -8.17 -8.96
C THR A 427 1.59 -9.21 -7.97
N PHE A 428 2.60 -8.86 -7.16
CA PHE A 428 3.09 -9.65 -6.03
C PHE A 428 1.96 -9.97 -5.05
N LEU A 429 1.22 -8.96 -4.58
CA LEU A 429 0.14 -9.17 -3.60
C LEU A 429 -0.99 -10.04 -4.18
N ARG A 430 -1.31 -9.88 -5.47
CA ARG A 430 -2.31 -10.73 -6.14
C ARG A 430 -1.87 -12.21 -6.17
N SER A 431 -0.66 -12.48 -6.62
CA SER A 431 -0.13 -13.86 -6.68
C SER A 431 0.04 -14.46 -5.28
N PHE A 432 0.48 -13.67 -4.31
CA PHE A 432 0.53 -14.06 -2.90
C PHE A 432 -0.85 -14.50 -2.39
N ASN A 433 -1.88 -13.68 -2.53
CA ASN A 433 -3.23 -14.01 -2.05
C ASN A 433 -3.80 -15.25 -2.76
N SER A 434 -3.55 -15.39 -4.06
CA SER A 434 -3.99 -16.57 -4.82
C SER A 434 -3.27 -17.84 -4.39
N ASN A 435 -1.95 -17.78 -4.17
CA ASN A 435 -1.19 -18.91 -3.64
C ASN A 435 -1.63 -19.26 -2.20
N PHE A 436 -1.95 -18.26 -1.38
CA PHE A 436 -2.49 -18.48 -0.05
C PHE A 436 -3.80 -19.26 -0.11
N MET A 437 -4.76 -18.87 -0.95
CA MET A 437 -6.00 -19.62 -1.15
C MET A 437 -5.78 -21.05 -1.66
N LEU A 438 -4.84 -21.25 -2.58
CA LEU A 438 -4.47 -22.60 -3.04
C LEU A 438 -3.90 -23.46 -1.91
N LYS A 439 -3.07 -22.88 -1.04
CA LYS A 439 -2.53 -23.59 0.14
C LYS A 439 -3.62 -23.98 1.12
N ILE A 440 -4.65 -23.14 1.32
CA ILE A 440 -5.83 -23.50 2.14
C ILE A 440 -6.49 -24.75 1.57
N ASN A 441 -6.76 -24.78 0.26
CA ASN A 441 -7.42 -25.92 -0.37
C ASN A 441 -6.59 -27.20 -0.25
N GLN A 442 -5.28 -27.13 -0.50
CA GLN A 442 -4.36 -28.26 -0.36
C GLN A 442 -4.32 -28.81 1.08
N LYS A 443 -4.29 -27.92 2.09
CA LYS A 443 -4.27 -28.34 3.49
C LYS A 443 -5.62 -28.88 3.96
N ASN A 444 -6.72 -28.39 3.38
CA ASN A 444 -8.05 -28.95 3.64
C ASN A 444 -8.20 -30.37 3.12
N GLU A 445 -7.63 -30.70 1.96
CA GLU A 445 -7.61 -32.10 1.47
C GLU A 445 -6.99 -33.04 2.50
N ALA A 446 -5.84 -32.66 3.08
CA ALA A 446 -5.18 -33.45 4.13
C ALA A 446 -5.95 -33.45 5.47
N LEU A 447 -6.57 -32.33 5.86
CA LEU A 447 -7.33 -32.26 7.11
C LEU A 447 -8.58 -33.14 7.08
N LEU A 448 -9.24 -33.23 5.92
CA LEU A 448 -10.46 -34.03 5.71
C LEU A 448 -10.20 -35.54 5.73
N GLU A 449 -8.94 -36.00 5.71
CA GLU A 449 -8.60 -37.40 5.96
C GLU A 449 -8.96 -37.85 7.38
N ASN A 450 -9.02 -36.91 8.33
CA ASN A 450 -9.57 -37.15 9.66
C ASN A 450 -10.98 -36.53 9.76
N PRO A 451 -12.05 -37.34 9.90
CA PRO A 451 -13.43 -36.86 9.92
C PRO A 451 -13.79 -35.95 11.11
N GLU A 452 -12.96 -35.90 12.15
CA GLU A 452 -13.14 -34.98 13.29
C GLU A 452 -12.68 -33.54 12.96
N ASN A 453 -11.92 -33.34 11.88
CA ASN A 453 -11.42 -32.03 11.50
C ASN A 453 -12.45 -31.25 10.67
N SER A 454 -12.74 -30.02 11.11
CA SER A 454 -13.41 -29.03 10.28
C SER A 454 -12.43 -28.37 9.31
N PRO A 455 -12.84 -28.10 8.06
CA PRO A 455 -11.99 -27.42 7.07
C PRO A 455 -11.65 -26.00 7.53
N LEU A 456 -10.48 -25.53 7.11
CA LEU A 456 -10.03 -24.16 7.28
C LEU A 456 -10.65 -23.28 6.19
N SER A 457 -11.32 -22.21 6.60
CA SER A 457 -11.71 -21.13 5.69
C SER A 457 -10.69 -19.99 5.78
N PHE A 458 -10.69 -19.12 4.77
CA PHE A 458 -9.88 -17.89 4.79
C PHE A 458 -10.15 -17.06 6.05
N ASN A 459 -11.42 -16.80 6.35
CA ASN A 459 -11.82 -16.01 7.52
C ASN A 459 -11.35 -16.66 8.85
N LEU A 460 -11.43 -17.98 8.96
CA LEU A 460 -10.96 -18.70 10.16
C LEU A 460 -9.44 -18.57 10.33
N LEU A 461 -8.68 -18.61 9.23
CA LEU A 461 -7.24 -18.39 9.29
C LEU A 461 -6.88 -16.96 9.65
N VAL A 462 -7.56 -15.95 9.08
CA VAL A 462 -7.36 -14.54 9.47
C VAL A 462 -7.63 -14.36 10.96
N GLU A 463 -8.72 -14.93 11.47
CA GLU A 463 -9.05 -14.89 12.89
C GLU A 463 -7.95 -15.52 13.75
N ASN A 464 -7.47 -16.72 13.38
CA ASN A 464 -6.38 -17.38 14.09
C ASN A 464 -5.10 -16.54 14.08
N MET A 465 -4.73 -15.94 12.94
CA MET A 465 -3.55 -15.09 12.85
C MET A 465 -3.68 -13.83 13.70
N CYS A 466 -4.87 -13.19 13.72
CA CYS A 466 -5.12 -12.04 14.60
C CYS A 466 -4.98 -12.43 16.08
N ARG A 467 -5.54 -13.57 16.50
CA ARG A 467 -5.41 -14.06 17.88
C ARG A 467 -3.97 -14.45 18.24
N ILE A 468 -3.22 -15.04 17.31
CA ILE A 468 -1.79 -15.30 17.51
C ILE A 468 -1.02 -13.99 17.70
N LEU A 469 -1.26 -12.98 16.85
CA LEU A 469 -0.64 -11.66 16.99
C LEU A 469 -1.00 -11.00 18.33
N TYR A 470 -2.25 -11.14 18.79
CA TYR A 470 -2.66 -10.69 20.13
C TYR A 470 -1.76 -11.29 21.22
N VAL A 471 -1.61 -12.62 21.23
CA VAL A 471 -0.83 -13.34 22.26
C VAL A 471 0.65 -12.96 22.18
N LEU A 472 1.22 -12.86 20.97
CA LEU A 472 2.60 -12.41 20.78
C LEU A 472 2.80 -10.99 21.33
N ILE A 473 1.89 -10.06 20.99
CA ILE A 473 1.99 -8.67 21.45
C ILE A 473 1.83 -8.58 22.96
N GLU A 474 0.83 -9.27 23.51
CA GLU A 474 0.58 -9.31 24.96
C GLU A 474 1.79 -9.85 25.71
N LYS A 475 2.37 -10.96 25.24
CA LYS A 475 3.51 -11.59 25.89
C LYS A 475 4.76 -10.71 25.90
N ILE A 476 5.06 -10.11 24.74
CA ILE A 476 6.31 -9.40 24.50
C ILE A 476 6.26 -7.95 24.98
N PHE A 477 5.20 -7.21 24.65
CA PHE A 477 5.16 -5.77 24.84
C PHE A 477 4.29 -5.30 25.99
N LEU A 478 3.31 -6.08 26.45
CA LEU A 478 2.31 -5.61 27.42
C LEU A 478 2.56 -6.18 28.82
N LYS A 479 3.13 -5.33 29.68
CA LYS A 479 3.25 -5.51 31.13
C LYS A 479 2.58 -4.35 31.87
N GLU A 480 2.46 -4.43 33.19
CA GLU A 480 1.95 -3.31 34.01
C GLU A 480 2.79 -2.04 33.83
N ASP A 481 4.12 -2.18 33.77
CA ASP A 481 5.07 -1.10 33.49
C ASP A 481 5.87 -1.41 32.20
N PRO A 482 6.04 -0.45 31.26
CA PRO A 482 6.92 -0.61 30.10
C PRO A 482 8.36 -1.01 30.44
N ASN A 483 8.88 -0.61 31.61
CA ASN A 483 10.22 -1.00 32.08
C ASN A 483 10.29 -2.48 32.45
N ASP A 484 9.17 -3.11 32.82
CA ASP A 484 9.12 -4.56 33.02
C ASP A 484 9.05 -5.30 31.69
N ALA A 485 8.29 -4.76 30.73
CA ALA A 485 8.28 -5.29 29.36
C ALA A 485 9.67 -5.23 28.71
N SER A 486 10.51 -4.26 29.07
CA SER A 486 11.92 -4.16 28.64
C SER A 486 12.71 -5.43 28.88
N LYS A 487 12.48 -6.11 30.01
CA LYS A 487 13.21 -7.32 30.39
C LYS A 487 12.93 -8.52 29.47
N ASN A 488 11.91 -8.42 28.61
CA ASN A 488 11.62 -9.44 27.60
C ASN A 488 12.58 -9.39 26.41
N PHE A 489 13.36 -8.32 26.23
CA PHE A 489 14.20 -8.10 25.06
C PHE A 489 15.69 -8.42 25.32
N ILE A 490 16.41 -8.78 24.26
CA ILE A 490 17.85 -9.09 24.32
C ILE A 490 18.67 -7.84 24.70
N ASP A 491 18.27 -6.66 24.20
CA ASP A 491 18.90 -5.37 24.51
C ASP A 491 17.94 -4.41 25.23
N PRO A 492 17.71 -4.61 26.54
CA PRO A 492 16.77 -3.81 27.33
C PRO A 492 17.31 -2.42 27.70
N ARG A 493 18.62 -2.18 27.57
CA ARG A 493 19.28 -0.95 28.07
C ARG A 493 19.55 0.08 26.98
N SER A 494 19.50 -0.32 25.71
CA SER A 494 19.70 0.61 24.59
C SER A 494 18.44 0.71 23.74
N ARG A 495 18.12 -0.33 22.95
CA ARG A 495 17.05 -0.29 21.95
C ARG A 495 15.67 -0.37 22.61
N TYR A 496 15.50 -1.25 23.60
CA TYR A 496 14.21 -1.59 24.21
C TYR A 496 14.04 -1.07 25.63
N ILE A 497 14.40 0.20 25.87
CA ILE A 497 14.07 0.89 27.13
C ILE A 497 12.56 1.14 27.25
N GLY A 498 12.03 1.31 28.47
CA GLY A 498 10.59 1.39 28.71
C GLY A 498 9.84 2.43 27.87
N LYS A 499 10.38 3.64 27.71
CA LYS A 499 9.76 4.67 26.84
C LYS A 499 9.71 4.27 25.36
N ASN A 500 10.71 3.53 24.87
CA ASN A 500 10.74 3.05 23.49
C ASN A 500 9.74 1.92 23.30
N ILE A 501 9.55 1.06 24.30
CA ILE A 501 8.51 0.02 24.26
C ILE A 501 7.13 0.66 24.23
N ALA A 502 6.88 1.64 25.09
CA ALA A 502 5.63 2.39 25.07
C ALA A 502 5.38 3.01 23.69
N LEU A 503 6.42 3.59 23.06
CA LEU A 503 6.33 4.10 21.70
C LEU A 503 6.02 3.00 20.67
N ARG A 504 6.68 1.83 20.74
CA ARG A 504 6.39 0.70 19.84
C ARG A 504 4.96 0.19 19.99
N VAL A 505 4.43 0.18 21.22
CA VAL A 505 3.03 -0.15 21.47
C VAL A 505 2.08 0.90 20.89
N LEU A 506 2.43 2.19 21.00
CA LEU A 506 1.65 3.25 20.36
C LEU A 506 1.64 3.10 18.82
N GLU A 507 2.78 2.74 18.22
CA GLU A 507 2.94 2.53 16.78
C GLU A 507 2.11 1.36 16.23
N LEU A 508 1.80 0.33 17.03
CA LEU A 508 0.85 -0.72 16.64
C LEU A 508 -0.47 -0.10 16.16
N PHE A 509 -0.94 0.94 16.85
CA PHE A 509 -2.20 1.61 16.53
C PHE A 509 -2.09 2.59 15.35
N VAL A 510 -0.88 2.92 14.90
CA VAL A 510 -0.63 3.72 13.69
C VAL A 510 -0.90 2.89 12.43
N PHE A 511 -0.72 1.57 12.47
CA PHE A 511 -1.05 0.68 11.35
C PHE A 511 -2.54 0.71 10.96
N GLN A 512 -3.44 1.23 11.80
CA GLN A 512 -4.83 1.47 11.41
C GLN A 512 -4.99 2.62 10.39
N ASP A 513 -3.97 3.48 10.27
CA ASP A 513 -3.94 4.66 9.40
C ASP A 513 -2.90 4.49 8.28
N ILE A 514 -1.78 3.82 8.58
CA ILE A 514 -0.62 3.66 7.72
C ILE A 514 -0.22 2.18 7.73
N ASN A 515 -0.94 1.34 6.99
CA ASN A 515 -0.86 -0.13 7.07
C ASN A 515 0.24 -0.77 6.20
N TYR A 516 1.35 -0.06 6.03
CA TYR A 516 2.53 -0.51 5.29
C TYR A 516 3.79 -0.36 6.15
N SER A 517 4.95 -0.80 5.64
CA SER A 517 6.21 -0.86 6.38
C SER A 517 6.49 0.42 7.19
N ASP A 518 6.85 0.27 8.47
CA ASP A 518 7.19 1.38 9.36
C ASP A 518 8.46 2.12 8.92
N ASP A 519 9.29 1.49 8.09
CA ASP A 519 10.50 2.11 7.52
C ASP A 519 10.17 3.22 6.50
N ILE A 520 9.00 3.18 5.84
CA ILE A 520 8.60 4.20 4.86
C ILE A 520 7.68 5.28 5.44
N TRP A 521 7.18 5.11 6.67
CA TRP A 521 6.33 6.13 7.33
C TRP A 521 6.99 7.51 7.41
N PRO A 522 8.30 7.63 7.74
CA PRO A 522 8.97 8.92 7.79
C PRO A 522 8.88 9.69 6.47
N ASP A 523 9.30 9.06 5.37
CA ASP A 523 9.28 9.67 4.03
C ASP A 523 7.85 9.95 3.57
N TYR A 524 6.91 9.06 3.87
CA TYR A 524 5.50 9.25 3.54
C TYR A 524 4.92 10.49 4.24
N VAL A 525 5.12 10.61 5.55
CA VAL A 525 4.59 11.71 6.37
C VAL A 525 5.21 13.06 5.98
N ILE A 526 6.51 13.09 5.64
CA ILE A 526 7.19 14.29 5.15
C ILE A 526 6.70 14.68 3.77
N SER A 527 6.51 13.70 2.88
CA SER A 527 6.01 13.92 1.52
C SER A 527 4.57 14.44 1.48
N LEU A 528 3.70 13.98 2.38
CA LEU A 528 2.35 14.55 2.56
C LEU A 528 2.37 16.04 2.92
N ASN A 529 3.47 16.53 3.50
CA ASN A 529 3.64 17.90 3.95
C ASN A 529 4.67 18.68 3.13
N LYS A 530 5.10 18.17 1.96
CA LYS A 530 6.21 18.70 1.16
C LYS A 530 6.12 20.21 0.89
N ASP A 531 4.93 20.69 0.53
CA ASP A 531 4.71 22.11 0.17
C ASP A 531 4.85 23.02 1.40
N ASN A 532 4.31 22.58 2.54
CA ASN A 532 4.44 23.30 3.80
C ASN A 532 5.88 23.36 4.27
N ILE A 533 6.61 22.24 4.19
CA ILE A 533 8.01 22.16 4.60
C ILE A 533 8.87 23.07 3.72
N LYS A 534 8.75 22.96 2.39
CA LYS A 534 9.49 23.82 1.45
C LYS A 534 9.25 25.30 1.72
N LYS A 535 8.01 25.69 2.04
CA LYS A 535 7.68 27.07 2.41
C LYS A 535 8.26 27.47 3.76
N GLU A 536 8.20 26.59 4.76
CA GLU A 536 8.65 26.85 6.13
C GLU A 536 10.17 27.04 6.22
N VAL A 537 10.95 26.38 5.36
CA VAL A 537 12.41 26.48 5.39
C VAL A 537 13.00 27.48 4.40
N LYS A 538 12.28 27.81 3.31
CA LYS A 538 12.81 28.67 2.24
C LYS A 538 13.06 30.10 2.70
N GLU A 539 12.05 30.79 3.23
CA GLU A 539 12.20 32.19 3.64
C GLU A 539 13.06 32.35 4.91
N PRO A 540 12.89 31.55 5.98
CA PRO A 540 13.64 31.76 7.22
C PRO A 540 15.10 31.33 7.17
N PHE A 541 15.45 30.37 6.30
CA PHE A 541 16.79 29.74 6.28
C PHE A 541 17.47 29.78 4.91
N ASN A 542 16.82 30.33 3.88
CA ASN A 542 17.30 30.31 2.49
C ASN A 542 17.61 28.89 1.98
N LEU A 543 16.88 27.89 2.49
CA LEU A 543 17.09 26.48 2.17
C LEU A 543 16.15 26.05 1.02
N SER A 544 16.72 25.40 0.00
CA SER A 544 15.96 24.80 -1.10
C SER A 544 16.08 23.28 -1.06
N ILE A 545 15.00 22.61 -0.67
CA ILE A 545 14.95 21.14 -0.64
C ILE A 545 14.48 20.60 -2.01
N PRO A 546 15.25 19.69 -2.65
CA PRO A 546 14.89 19.18 -3.97
C PRO A 546 13.60 18.35 -3.92
N SER A 547 12.84 18.36 -5.03
CA SER A 547 11.59 17.58 -5.12
C SER A 547 11.81 16.07 -5.06
N THR A 548 13.00 15.59 -5.43
CA THR A 548 13.40 14.17 -5.39
C THR A 548 13.55 13.62 -3.97
N SER A 549 13.58 14.48 -2.95
CA SER A 549 13.53 14.07 -1.53
C SER A 549 12.14 13.67 -1.05
N PHE A 550 11.11 13.81 -1.88
CA PHE A 550 9.72 13.54 -1.52
C PHE A 550 9.09 12.60 -2.54
N TYR A 551 8.12 11.80 -2.09
CA TYR A 551 7.25 11.09 -3.00
C TYR A 551 6.45 12.10 -3.81
N THR A 552 6.23 11.77 -5.08
CA THR A 552 5.26 12.46 -5.92
C THR A 552 3.83 12.20 -5.40
N ASP A 553 2.87 13.02 -5.82
CA ASP A 553 1.48 12.84 -5.36
C ASP A 553 0.88 11.54 -5.90
N GLU A 554 1.31 11.14 -7.10
CA GLU A 554 0.97 9.86 -7.72
C GLU A 554 1.49 8.67 -6.90
N GLU A 555 2.74 8.73 -6.44
CA GLU A 555 3.34 7.68 -5.61
C GLU A 555 2.66 7.58 -4.24
N LEU A 556 2.37 8.70 -3.59
CA LEU A 556 1.60 8.73 -2.33
C LEU A 556 0.22 8.08 -2.52
N THR A 557 -0.42 8.34 -3.67
CA THR A 557 -1.69 7.71 -4.03
C THR A 557 -1.51 6.20 -4.16
N GLN A 558 -0.49 5.74 -4.87
CA GLN A 558 -0.26 4.31 -5.08
C GLN A 558 0.05 3.56 -3.80
N ILE A 559 0.90 4.11 -2.93
CA ILE A 559 1.17 3.57 -1.60
C ILE A 559 -0.14 3.38 -0.85
N MET A 560 -0.99 4.41 -0.81
CA MET A 560 -2.27 4.34 -0.11
C MET A 560 -3.24 3.33 -0.74
N LEU A 561 -3.34 3.23 -2.06
CA LEU A 561 -4.32 2.38 -2.71
C LEU A 561 -3.91 0.91 -2.73
N THR A 562 -2.61 0.60 -2.86
CA THR A 562 -2.09 -0.78 -2.96
C THR A 562 -2.50 -1.67 -1.79
N TYR A 563 -2.69 -1.09 -0.60
CA TYR A 563 -2.98 -1.83 0.63
C TYR A 563 -4.43 -1.77 1.09
N ASN A 564 -5.21 -0.82 0.57
CA ASN A 564 -6.58 -0.56 1.02
C ASN A 564 -7.62 -1.04 0.02
N ILE A 565 -7.20 -1.37 -1.21
CA ILE A 565 -8.08 -1.72 -2.30
C ILE A 565 -7.60 -3.02 -2.94
N GLU A 566 -8.51 -3.98 -3.10
CA GLU A 566 -8.19 -5.27 -3.70
C GLU A 566 -7.79 -5.09 -5.18
N SER A 567 -6.82 -5.88 -5.63
CA SER A 567 -6.47 -5.97 -7.05
C SER A 567 -7.66 -6.50 -7.85
N CYS A 568 -7.99 -5.83 -8.96
CA CYS A 568 -9.12 -6.24 -9.80
C CYS A 568 -8.85 -7.60 -10.43
N SER A 569 -9.90 -8.40 -10.67
CA SER A 569 -9.81 -9.78 -11.22
C SER A 569 -9.06 -9.88 -12.56
N ASP A 570 -9.02 -8.80 -13.33
CA ASP A 570 -8.38 -8.67 -14.65
C ASP A 570 -6.91 -8.24 -14.60
N GLN A 571 -6.38 -7.87 -13.43
CA GLN A 571 -4.95 -7.59 -13.26
C GLN A 571 -4.09 -8.83 -13.60
N GLN A 572 -2.85 -8.64 -14.02
CA GLN A 572 -1.93 -9.78 -14.21
C GLN A 572 -1.45 -10.34 -12.87
N TYR A 573 -1.16 -11.64 -12.85
CA TYR A 573 -0.35 -12.26 -11.80
C TYR A 573 1.10 -11.79 -11.89
N PHE A 574 1.83 -11.83 -10.76
CA PHE A 574 3.26 -11.52 -10.72
C PHE A 574 4.05 -12.30 -11.75
N GLU A 575 3.71 -13.58 -11.93
CA GLU A 575 4.36 -14.48 -12.87
C GLU A 575 4.17 -14.06 -14.33
N GLU A 576 2.99 -13.53 -14.67
CA GLU A 576 2.70 -13.00 -16.00
C GLU A 576 3.38 -11.64 -16.22
N TRP A 577 3.31 -10.77 -15.21
CA TRP A 577 3.95 -9.45 -15.21
C TRP A 577 5.47 -9.57 -15.38
N LEU A 578 6.11 -10.51 -14.68
CA LEU A 578 7.54 -10.77 -14.78
C LEU A 578 7.92 -11.13 -16.23
N ILE A 579 7.07 -11.86 -16.94
CA ILE A 579 7.34 -12.21 -18.35
C ILE A 579 7.10 -11.01 -19.26
N HIS A 580 5.90 -10.43 -19.21
CA HIS A 580 5.45 -9.41 -20.17
C HIS A 580 6.11 -8.06 -19.99
N GLU A 581 6.35 -7.65 -18.74
CA GLU A 581 6.81 -6.30 -18.43
C GLU A 581 8.32 -6.24 -18.17
N ILE A 582 8.96 -7.39 -17.92
CA ILE A 582 10.40 -7.44 -17.59
C ILE A 582 11.18 -8.31 -18.55
N ILE A 583 10.93 -9.61 -18.58
CA ILE A 583 11.77 -10.58 -19.30
C ILE A 583 11.74 -10.31 -20.80
N ILE A 584 10.56 -10.14 -21.39
CA ILE A 584 10.41 -9.87 -22.83
C ILE A 584 11.11 -8.56 -23.21
N PRO A 585 10.80 -7.38 -22.60
CA PRO A 585 11.46 -6.13 -22.97
C PRO A 585 12.99 -6.15 -22.84
N LEU A 586 13.53 -6.82 -21.80
CA LEU A 586 14.98 -6.95 -21.63
C LEU A 586 15.60 -7.88 -22.67
N ASN A 587 14.96 -9.02 -22.96
CA ASN A 587 15.41 -9.93 -24.00
C ASN A 587 15.40 -9.26 -25.38
N ASP A 588 14.32 -8.53 -25.69
CA ASP A 588 14.17 -7.80 -26.94
C ASP A 588 15.27 -6.74 -27.11
N LEU A 589 15.59 -5.98 -26.06
CA LEU A 589 16.73 -5.05 -26.09
C LEU A 589 18.04 -5.77 -26.42
N ILE A 590 18.32 -6.87 -25.70
CA ILE A 590 19.56 -7.64 -25.86
C ILE A 590 19.71 -8.15 -27.29
N LEU A 591 18.64 -8.75 -27.84
CA LEU A 591 18.60 -9.28 -29.20
C LEU A 591 18.64 -8.18 -30.25
N ASN A 592 17.91 -7.08 -30.07
CA ASN A 592 17.89 -5.96 -31.01
C ASN A 592 19.29 -5.37 -31.19
N ILE A 593 20.03 -5.14 -30.11
CA ILE A 593 21.40 -4.63 -30.19
C ILE A 593 22.31 -5.68 -30.83
N LYS A 594 22.23 -6.95 -30.41
CA LYS A 594 23.02 -8.06 -30.98
C LYS A 594 22.84 -8.20 -32.48
N ASN A 595 21.60 -8.07 -32.97
CA ASN A 595 21.26 -8.23 -34.39
C ASN A 595 21.54 -6.96 -35.21
N SER A 596 21.82 -5.84 -34.55
CA SER A 596 22.12 -4.55 -35.20
C SER A 596 23.61 -4.29 -35.42
N VAL A 597 24.47 -5.19 -34.97
CA VAL A 597 25.93 -5.11 -35.08
C VAL A 597 26.49 -6.31 -35.86
N ASP A 598 27.58 -6.09 -36.59
CA ASP A 598 28.29 -7.12 -37.33
C ASP A 598 29.07 -8.05 -36.38
N ASP A 599 29.69 -7.50 -35.33
CA ASP A 599 30.38 -8.26 -34.28
C ASP A 599 29.95 -7.80 -32.87
N PRO A 600 29.17 -8.61 -32.12
CA PRO A 600 28.81 -8.33 -30.74
C PRO A 600 29.99 -8.22 -29.76
N ALA A 601 31.20 -8.67 -30.15
CA ALA A 601 32.41 -8.47 -29.37
C ALA A 601 33.09 -7.10 -29.61
N ASN A 602 32.62 -6.32 -30.60
CA ASN A 602 33.10 -4.99 -30.89
C ASN A 602 32.37 -3.94 -30.03
N ASP A 603 32.93 -3.62 -28.85
CA ASP A 603 32.32 -2.66 -27.93
C ASP A 603 32.05 -1.27 -28.53
N ILE A 604 32.83 -0.86 -29.55
CA ILE A 604 32.65 0.46 -30.18
C ILE A 604 31.35 0.45 -30.99
N GLU A 605 31.13 -0.60 -31.78
CA GLU A 605 29.95 -0.75 -32.62
C GLU A 605 28.68 -0.92 -31.76
N VAL A 606 28.78 -1.73 -30.70
CA VAL A 606 27.70 -1.89 -29.70
C VAL A 606 27.40 -0.56 -29.00
N TYR A 607 28.43 0.19 -28.61
CA TYR A 607 28.28 1.52 -28.01
C TYR A 607 27.54 2.49 -28.94
N GLU A 608 27.87 2.51 -30.23
CA GLU A 608 27.21 3.36 -31.22
C GLU A 608 25.73 3.00 -31.36
N LYS A 609 25.39 1.71 -31.40
CA LYS A 609 24.00 1.24 -31.48
C LYS A 609 23.20 1.49 -30.21
N LEU A 610 23.79 1.30 -29.04
CA LEU A 610 23.17 1.68 -27.77
C LEU A 610 22.91 3.19 -27.72
N SER A 611 23.88 3.98 -28.16
CA SER A 611 23.75 5.45 -28.22
C SER A 611 22.63 5.86 -29.18
N GLU A 612 22.54 5.24 -30.36
CA GLU A 612 21.46 5.46 -31.32
C GLU A 612 20.10 5.14 -30.68
N PHE A 613 19.98 4.02 -29.97
CA PHE A 613 18.74 3.59 -29.32
C PHE A 613 18.28 4.55 -28.21
N PHE A 614 19.16 4.83 -27.24
CA PHE A 614 18.80 5.63 -26.06
C PHE A 614 18.72 7.12 -26.33
N LEU A 615 19.59 7.66 -27.19
CA LEU A 615 19.65 9.10 -27.48
C LEU A 615 18.73 9.54 -28.60
N LYS A 616 18.01 8.62 -29.25
CA LYS A 616 17.00 8.97 -30.24
C LYS A 616 16.02 9.99 -29.66
N ASP A 617 15.88 11.13 -30.34
CA ASP A 617 14.99 12.25 -29.97
C ASP A 617 15.37 12.95 -28.64
N VAL A 618 16.62 12.83 -28.18
CA VAL A 618 17.14 13.54 -26.99
C VAL A 618 18.03 14.70 -27.41
N GLU A 619 17.61 15.92 -27.11
CA GLU A 619 18.34 17.15 -27.48
C GLU A 619 19.14 17.76 -26.31
N ASP A 620 18.81 17.38 -25.08
CA ASP A 620 19.46 17.90 -23.87
C ASP A 620 20.93 17.45 -23.80
N LYS A 621 21.86 18.41 -23.75
CA LYS A 621 23.30 18.14 -23.80
C LYS A 621 23.83 17.41 -22.56
N GLU A 622 23.26 17.67 -21.40
CA GLU A 622 23.66 16.98 -20.16
C GLU A 622 23.15 15.55 -20.17
N MET A 623 21.89 15.34 -20.56
CA MET A 623 21.34 13.99 -20.77
C MET A 623 22.16 13.20 -21.79
N VAL A 624 22.51 13.82 -22.92
CA VAL A 624 23.31 13.16 -23.97
C VAL A 624 24.67 12.72 -23.43
N LYS A 625 25.32 13.55 -22.62
CA LYS A 625 26.61 13.21 -22.01
C LYS A 625 26.50 12.02 -21.05
N ASP A 626 25.51 12.05 -20.16
CA ASP A 626 25.27 10.97 -19.19
C ASP A 626 24.95 9.65 -19.88
N TYR A 627 24.07 9.67 -20.88
CA TYR A 627 23.68 8.46 -21.60
C TYR A 627 24.80 7.90 -22.48
N ARG A 628 25.67 8.74 -23.05
CA ARG A 628 26.89 8.24 -23.70
C ARG A 628 27.79 7.50 -22.72
N PHE A 629 27.97 8.04 -21.51
CA PHE A 629 28.73 7.35 -20.47
C PHE A 629 28.09 6.00 -20.12
N ILE A 630 26.76 5.95 -19.93
CA ILE A 630 26.04 4.68 -19.68
C ILE A 630 26.21 3.69 -20.83
N CYS A 631 26.00 4.10 -22.08
CA CYS A 631 26.16 3.23 -23.25
C CYS A 631 27.57 2.62 -23.30
N GLN A 632 28.59 3.41 -22.94
CA GLN A 632 29.97 2.92 -22.86
C GLN A 632 30.18 1.90 -21.75
N GLN A 633 29.51 2.05 -20.60
CA GLN A 633 29.56 1.07 -19.50
C GLN A 633 28.76 -0.20 -19.81
N LEU A 634 27.69 -0.10 -20.59
CA LEU A 634 26.85 -1.23 -20.97
C LEU A 634 27.44 -2.04 -22.14
N ALA A 635 28.14 -1.41 -23.09
CA ALA A 635 28.64 -2.08 -24.29
C ALA A 635 29.45 -3.38 -24.03
N PRO A 636 30.33 -3.46 -23.01
CA PRO A 636 31.08 -4.69 -22.69
C PRO A 636 30.21 -5.90 -22.35
N PHE A 637 28.93 -5.72 -21.99
CA PHE A 637 28.02 -6.84 -21.74
C PHE A 637 27.89 -7.76 -22.95
N TRP A 638 27.83 -7.23 -24.18
CA TRP A 638 27.58 -8.05 -25.38
C TRP A 638 28.73 -9.02 -25.70
N LYS A 639 29.96 -8.73 -25.23
CA LYS A 639 31.10 -9.67 -25.25
C LYS A 639 30.86 -10.91 -24.40
N THR A 640 30.03 -10.80 -23.36
CA THR A 640 29.80 -11.86 -22.36
C THR A 640 28.59 -12.72 -22.69
N LEU A 641 27.86 -12.42 -23.78
CA LEU A 641 26.68 -13.18 -24.16
C LEU A 641 27.03 -14.64 -24.41
N GLU A 642 26.31 -15.52 -23.72
CA GLU A 642 26.38 -16.95 -24.01
C GLU A 642 25.87 -17.17 -25.44
N ARG A 643 26.69 -17.80 -26.29
CA ARG A 643 26.29 -18.12 -27.67
C ARG A 643 25.10 -19.07 -27.62
N SER A 644 23.92 -18.58 -27.96
CA SER A 644 22.74 -19.40 -28.25
C SER A 644 23.13 -20.41 -29.33
N LYS A 645 23.03 -21.71 -29.00
CA LYS A 645 23.14 -22.79 -29.97
C LYS A 645 21.77 -23.10 -30.54
#